data_AF-A0A7Y1V6G3-F1
#
_entry.id   AF-A0A7Y1V6G3-F1
#
_cell.length_a   1.000
_cell.length_b   1.000
_cell.length_c   1.000
_cell.angle_alpha   90.00
_cell.angle_beta   90.00
_cell.angle_gamma   90.00
#
_symmetry.space_group_name_H-M   'P 1'
#
loop_
_entity.id
_entity.type
_entity.pdbx_description
1 polymer ?
#
loop_
_entity_poly.entity_id
_entity_poly.type
_entity_poly.pdbx_seq_one_letter_code
_entity_poly.pdbx_strand_id
1 'polypeptide(L)'
;TLDSDLPGAKTKIADIKKASDLKKQLDKKNTYLLHLAEGIPQSANKHFKALKFPNSSKWAINEYLGGIHAVGLFPDDYKVYGQHNGNIIWSPMSNLLLYGKTADVKLIKEEGIKMAIGSDWSPSGSKNLLNEIKVAKLFSDVNNNLFSDEELVRMVTSVPAEILQWQSKAGSIEAEKKADLIVIKGDADAPYKHFIEAREKSINWVLVGGVPRFGITRLMQKFTGKQELIRINKLKRKLNLEIGFQMNEIDLDTNFKTAQSRLKAGLRKLPELAVQYESANNAFALGASESPSSPTGNRTTWVIDHDHTDSQGSCMRHHIPLEGDETTFEASTGFLDQAAAIPLSQRVEKSLLDVSNVEDDKLYFKRLATQINLPEYMKLGLPLYYDQKIQLNQAEQYRLDISKKEKDSFNKIFTLKSFKKSEGILTINDKLVIIDQARAIIEQAYVHLIQKNAMYAANPIDRLRVLRNVVLSENQIISELEFHRRMTEIFTSLRDLHTLYQLPEPYASKVAYLPFFVEQYYEGEDPKYIISKTIGNISTGSFGEGVEVTHWNGMPIQQAILVNGRSYAGSNDVARFARGLDSLTFRPLKVMLPPEAEWVNISYLNKTGRILNKRFQWKVGSNFDLAMLKQPDAKQEGDQHKDSGLANGFDITSKVVQETKRAFFGKLQKLKTSARQKRGRQLLSNFKAQLLGTGKKKVGYIRIYSFNHPNSEELATEFKSIIDLCKARNLIIDIRNNPGGSIHAAEYMLQALTKKKIAPQSAQFLNSKLAHFICDKHSGPQREFDDLDLTQWYNTLKAIKTTGAKFSVAYPITPVKKMKKYAPKSDYNCVLITDALSYSASDIFASGFKDNKLGKILGVDSNTGAGGANVWSLSSMYQLTKNELGQSDFFNILPYGADIHVAVRRMIRTGDSRGIPLEDLGVVPDEIHLMTKKDLLQGNNDLIDRAIMMF
;
A
#
# COMPACT_ATOMS: atom_id res chain seq x y z
N THR A 1 -6.60 21.23 -37.61
CA THR A 1 -5.45 22.16 -37.60
C THR A 1 -6.00 23.56 -37.77
N LEU A 2 -5.34 24.56 -37.19
CA LEU A 2 -5.65 25.99 -37.36
C LEU A 2 -4.84 26.63 -38.51
N ASP A 3 -3.96 25.85 -39.14
CA ASP A 3 -3.20 26.23 -40.33
C ASP A 3 -4.03 25.87 -41.57
N SER A 4 -4.40 26.89 -42.35
CA SER A 4 -5.24 26.74 -43.55
C SER A 4 -4.58 25.91 -44.65
N ASP A 5 -3.26 25.74 -44.62
CA ASP A 5 -2.52 24.98 -45.63
C ASP A 5 -2.49 23.47 -45.34
N LEU A 6 -2.92 23.05 -44.15
CA LEU A 6 -2.83 21.66 -43.69
C LEU A 6 -4.22 21.04 -43.48
N PRO A 7 -4.51 19.86 -44.07
CA PRO A 7 -5.75 19.14 -43.82
C PRO A 7 -6.03 18.91 -42.33
N GLY A 8 -7.30 19.01 -41.94
CA GLY A 8 -7.73 18.89 -40.56
C GLY A 8 -7.47 17.50 -39.98
N ALA A 9 -6.58 17.40 -38.99
CA ALA A 9 -6.54 16.28 -38.08
C ALA A 9 -7.43 16.55 -36.86
N LYS A 10 -8.33 15.62 -36.53
CA LYS A 10 -9.24 15.70 -35.38
C LYS A 10 -8.96 14.61 -34.37
N THR A 11 -8.81 15.03 -33.13
CA THR A 11 -8.85 14.19 -31.92
C THR A 11 -10.14 14.41 -31.12
N LYS A 12 -10.88 15.48 -31.44
CA LYS A 12 -11.98 16.02 -30.63
C LYS A 12 -13.31 15.98 -31.40
N ILE A 13 -14.14 14.98 -31.08
CA ILE A 13 -15.57 14.92 -31.39
C ILE A 13 -16.25 14.38 -30.12
N ALA A 14 -17.44 14.89 -29.81
CA ALA A 14 -18.32 14.28 -28.80
C ALA A 14 -18.41 12.76 -29.00
N ASP A 15 -18.62 11.99 -27.92
CA ASP A 15 -18.61 10.53 -27.95
C ASP A 15 -19.25 9.96 -29.23
N ILE A 16 -18.44 9.28 -30.06
CA ILE A 16 -18.95 8.69 -31.30
C ILE A 16 -19.79 7.48 -30.91
N LYS A 17 -21.12 7.63 -30.97
CA LYS A 17 -22.05 6.60 -30.50
C LYS A 17 -22.32 5.48 -31.51
N LYS A 18 -21.85 5.58 -32.76
CA LYS A 18 -22.11 4.59 -33.83
C LYS A 18 -20.98 4.54 -34.85
N ALA A 19 -20.66 3.34 -35.36
CA ALA A 19 -19.69 3.15 -36.46
C ALA A 19 -20.05 3.97 -37.72
N SER A 20 -21.34 4.18 -37.98
CA SER A 20 -21.81 5.05 -39.07
C SER A 20 -21.37 6.50 -38.92
N ASP A 21 -21.28 7.00 -37.70
CA ASP A 21 -20.92 8.39 -37.44
C ASP A 21 -19.41 8.58 -37.54
N LEU A 22 -18.62 7.60 -37.09
CA LEU A 22 -17.18 7.55 -37.40
C LEU A 22 -16.96 7.55 -38.92
N LYS A 23 -17.65 6.66 -39.65
CA LYS A 23 -17.50 6.55 -41.10
C LYS A 23 -17.80 7.86 -41.81
N LYS A 24 -18.87 8.58 -41.43
CA LYS A 24 -19.19 9.92 -41.96
C LYS A 24 -18.07 10.95 -41.73
N GLN A 25 -17.34 10.86 -40.61
CA GLN A 25 -16.21 11.77 -40.36
C GLN A 25 -15.00 11.39 -41.20
N LEU A 26 -14.71 10.09 -41.30
CA LEU A 26 -13.65 9.57 -42.16
C LEU A 26 -13.90 9.90 -43.64
N ASP A 27 -15.16 9.93 -44.08
CA ASP A 27 -15.54 10.31 -45.46
C ASP A 27 -15.33 11.80 -45.76
N LYS A 28 -15.20 12.66 -44.75
CA LYS A 28 -14.79 14.07 -44.92
C LYS A 28 -13.31 14.23 -45.22
N LYS A 29 -12.56 13.13 -45.34
CA LYS A 29 -11.11 13.10 -45.65
C LYS A 29 -10.25 13.88 -44.65
N ASN A 30 -10.72 13.96 -43.41
CA ASN A 30 -9.98 14.53 -42.29
C ASN A 30 -9.44 13.37 -41.45
N THR A 31 -8.14 13.38 -41.15
CA THR A 31 -7.54 12.33 -40.32
C THR A 31 -8.16 12.34 -38.93
N TYR A 32 -8.58 11.16 -38.47
CA TYR A 32 -9.18 10.92 -37.18
C TYR A 32 -8.24 10.06 -36.33
N LEU A 33 -7.77 10.60 -35.21
CA LEU A 33 -6.92 9.87 -34.28
C LEU A 33 -7.78 9.31 -33.15
N LEU A 34 -7.80 7.98 -33.01
CA LEU A 34 -8.67 7.25 -32.09
C LEU A 34 -7.81 6.35 -31.20
N HIS A 35 -7.95 6.44 -29.88
CA HIS A 35 -7.45 5.38 -28.99
C HIS A 35 -8.16 4.07 -29.34
N LEU A 36 -7.42 3.12 -29.91
CA LEU A 36 -7.97 1.91 -30.49
C LEU A 36 -7.45 0.69 -29.74
N ALA A 37 -8.36 -0.06 -29.13
CA ALA A 37 -8.03 -1.27 -28.37
C ALA A 37 -6.84 -1.04 -27.41
N GLU A 38 -6.85 0.07 -26.69
CA GLU A 38 -5.84 0.42 -25.69
C GLU A 38 -6.07 -0.41 -24.42
N GLY A 39 -5.25 -1.45 -24.22
CA GLY A 39 -5.30 -2.31 -23.04
C GLY A 39 -5.04 -3.78 -23.33
N ILE A 40 -5.56 -4.64 -22.46
CA ILE A 40 -5.40 -6.09 -22.56
C ILE A 40 -6.34 -6.63 -23.67
N PRO A 41 -5.90 -7.50 -24.58
CA PRO A 41 -6.65 -7.94 -25.76
C PRO A 41 -8.08 -8.35 -25.49
N GLN A 42 -8.35 -9.22 -24.51
CA GLN A 42 -9.71 -9.71 -24.27
C GLN A 42 -10.71 -8.59 -23.94
N SER A 43 -10.31 -7.58 -23.17
CA SER A 43 -11.20 -6.47 -22.78
C SER A 43 -11.19 -5.32 -23.80
N ALA A 44 -10.01 -4.98 -24.31
CA ALA A 44 -9.82 -3.85 -25.21
C ALA A 44 -10.25 -4.15 -26.66
N ASN A 45 -10.26 -5.42 -27.08
CA ASN A 45 -10.65 -5.78 -28.45
C ASN A 45 -12.09 -5.38 -28.81
N LYS A 46 -12.97 -5.22 -27.81
CA LYS A 46 -14.33 -4.72 -28.01
C LYS A 46 -14.35 -3.36 -28.73
N HIS A 47 -13.39 -2.48 -28.45
CA HIS A 47 -13.24 -1.18 -29.13
C HIS A 47 -12.99 -1.34 -30.62
N PHE A 48 -12.21 -2.34 -31.00
CA PHE A 48 -11.96 -2.65 -32.40
C PHE A 48 -13.19 -3.26 -33.07
N LYS A 49 -13.82 -4.26 -32.44
CA LYS A 49 -15.03 -4.90 -32.99
C LYS A 49 -16.18 -3.92 -33.18
N ALA A 50 -16.27 -2.88 -32.35
CA ALA A 50 -17.26 -1.82 -32.49
C ALA A 50 -17.11 -0.98 -33.77
N LEU A 51 -15.95 -1.02 -34.45
CA LEU A 51 -15.78 -0.39 -35.76
C LEU A 51 -16.55 -1.14 -36.87
N LYS A 52 -16.98 -2.38 -36.63
CA LYS A 52 -17.76 -3.16 -37.59
C LYS A 52 -19.22 -2.71 -37.59
N PHE A 53 -19.80 -2.58 -38.78
CA PHE A 53 -21.23 -2.29 -38.88
C PHE A 53 -22.07 -3.50 -38.44
N PRO A 54 -23.13 -3.31 -37.63
CA PRO A 54 -24.03 -4.40 -37.24
C PRO A 54 -24.58 -5.15 -38.46
N ASN A 55 -24.60 -6.49 -38.39
CA ASN A 55 -25.13 -7.37 -39.44
C ASN A 55 -24.51 -7.16 -40.85
N SER A 56 -23.25 -6.71 -40.93
CA SER A 56 -22.56 -6.40 -42.18
C SER A 56 -21.10 -6.83 -42.15
N SER A 57 -20.49 -7.06 -43.32
CA SER A 57 -19.04 -7.23 -43.48
C SER A 57 -18.29 -5.90 -43.58
N LYS A 58 -18.99 -4.76 -43.57
CA LYS A 58 -18.39 -3.42 -43.69
C LYS A 58 -17.81 -2.94 -42.36
N TRP A 59 -16.75 -2.12 -42.45
CA TRP A 59 -16.05 -1.53 -41.31
C TRP A 59 -15.93 0.00 -41.45
N ALA A 60 -15.91 0.69 -40.31
CA ALA A 60 -15.62 2.12 -40.22
C ALA A 60 -14.11 2.37 -40.14
N ILE A 61 -13.37 1.83 -41.11
CA ILE A 61 -11.91 1.94 -41.23
C ILE A 61 -11.58 2.42 -42.65
N ASN A 62 -10.69 3.39 -42.78
CA ASN A 62 -10.06 3.82 -44.04
C ASN A 62 -8.70 4.50 -43.76
N GLU A 63 -8.04 4.99 -44.81
CA GLU A 63 -6.75 5.70 -44.76
C GLU A 63 -6.72 6.99 -43.92
N TYR A 64 -7.88 7.50 -43.52
CA TYR A 64 -8.00 8.66 -42.64
C TYR A 64 -8.15 8.27 -41.17
N LEU A 65 -8.12 6.98 -40.81
CA LEU A 65 -8.14 6.52 -39.41
C LEU A 65 -6.70 6.26 -38.92
N GLY A 66 -6.34 6.87 -37.79
CA GLY A 66 -5.12 6.58 -37.04
C GLY A 66 -5.44 6.00 -35.66
N GLY A 67 -5.24 4.70 -35.48
CA GLY A 67 -5.42 4.00 -34.21
C GLY A 67 -4.24 4.16 -33.26
N ILE A 68 -4.42 4.82 -32.12
CA ILE A 68 -3.40 4.97 -31.08
C ILE A 68 -3.38 3.69 -30.21
N HIS A 69 -2.18 3.23 -29.86
CA HIS A 69 -1.87 2.02 -29.08
C HIS A 69 -2.06 0.70 -29.83
N ALA A 70 -3.29 0.33 -30.21
CA ALA A 70 -3.62 -0.91 -30.90
C ALA A 70 -3.09 -2.20 -30.21
N VAL A 71 -2.94 -2.18 -28.88
CA VAL A 71 -2.38 -3.30 -28.09
C VAL A 71 -3.33 -4.49 -28.03
N GLY A 72 -4.63 -4.22 -28.00
CA GLY A 72 -5.67 -5.22 -27.82
C GLY A 72 -6.18 -5.88 -29.11
N LEU A 73 -5.49 -5.69 -30.23
CA LEU A 73 -5.82 -6.36 -31.49
C LEU A 73 -5.27 -7.78 -31.49
N PHE A 74 -6.06 -8.73 -32.00
CA PHE A 74 -5.61 -10.09 -32.28
C PHE A 74 -5.01 -10.19 -33.69
N PRO A 75 -4.26 -11.26 -34.03
CA PRO A 75 -3.64 -11.39 -35.34
C PRO A 75 -4.59 -11.19 -36.53
N ASP A 76 -5.80 -11.74 -36.47
CA ASP A 76 -6.78 -11.56 -37.55
C ASP A 76 -7.39 -10.16 -37.62
N ASP A 77 -7.33 -9.39 -36.53
CA ASP A 77 -7.78 -8.01 -36.51
C ASP A 77 -6.82 -7.09 -37.26
N TYR A 78 -5.51 -7.34 -37.18
CA TYR A 78 -4.52 -6.59 -37.97
C TYR A 78 -4.73 -6.80 -39.46
N LYS A 79 -5.02 -8.03 -39.91
CA LYS A 79 -5.38 -8.31 -41.32
C LYS A 79 -6.57 -7.48 -41.78
N VAL A 80 -7.65 -7.48 -40.98
CA VAL A 80 -8.85 -6.68 -41.30
C VAL A 80 -8.53 -5.19 -41.31
N TYR A 81 -7.75 -4.70 -40.34
CA TYR A 81 -7.37 -3.29 -40.27
C TYR A 81 -6.55 -2.86 -41.48
N GLY A 82 -5.59 -3.69 -41.91
CA GLY A 82 -4.76 -3.48 -43.10
C GLY A 82 -5.54 -3.55 -44.41
N GLN A 83 -6.45 -4.53 -44.57
CA GLN A 83 -7.34 -4.63 -45.74
C GLN A 83 -8.18 -3.37 -45.96
N HIS A 84 -8.47 -2.63 -44.89
CA HIS A 84 -9.20 -1.38 -44.94
C HIS A 84 -8.30 -0.13 -44.88
N ASN A 85 -6.98 -0.27 -45.08
CA ASN A 85 -6.01 0.83 -45.10
C ASN A 85 -5.97 1.69 -43.81
N GLY A 86 -6.27 1.12 -42.63
CA GLY A 86 -6.09 1.85 -41.37
C GLY A 86 -4.61 2.15 -41.08
N ASN A 87 -4.31 3.16 -40.27
CA ASN A 87 -2.96 3.50 -39.82
C ASN A 87 -2.82 3.37 -38.30
N ILE A 88 -1.62 3.16 -37.78
CA ILE A 88 -1.37 2.98 -36.34
C ILE A 88 -0.40 4.03 -35.80
N ILE A 89 -0.66 4.50 -34.58
CA ILE A 89 0.25 5.31 -33.76
C ILE A 89 0.69 4.44 -32.59
N TRP A 90 1.94 4.02 -32.64
CA TRP A 90 2.56 3.13 -31.67
C TRP A 90 3.22 3.93 -30.54
N SER A 91 2.78 3.67 -29.31
CA SER A 91 3.31 4.30 -28.09
C SER A 91 3.95 3.24 -27.18
N PRO A 92 5.09 2.64 -27.56
CA PRO A 92 5.65 1.47 -26.87
C PRO A 92 5.93 1.69 -25.39
N MET A 93 6.38 2.87 -24.96
CA MET A 93 6.68 3.12 -23.55
C MET A 93 5.42 3.03 -22.71
N SER A 94 4.35 3.72 -23.13
CA SER A 94 3.05 3.70 -22.44
C SER A 94 2.44 2.30 -22.44
N ASN A 95 2.49 1.61 -23.57
CA ASN A 95 2.01 0.24 -23.68
C ASN A 95 2.72 -0.70 -22.68
N LEU A 96 4.05 -0.66 -22.63
CA LEU A 96 4.85 -1.50 -21.76
C LEU A 96 4.70 -1.10 -20.28
N LEU A 97 4.62 0.19 -19.96
CA LEU A 97 4.42 0.67 -18.59
C LEU A 97 3.05 0.30 -18.04
N LEU A 98 2.00 0.45 -18.84
CA LEU A 98 0.62 0.22 -18.38
C LEU A 98 0.22 -1.26 -18.47
N TYR A 99 0.63 -1.98 -19.51
CA TYR A 99 0.09 -3.31 -19.84
C TYR A 99 1.12 -4.43 -19.87
N GLY A 100 2.41 -4.12 -19.72
CA GLY A 100 3.51 -5.09 -19.79
C GLY A 100 3.74 -5.70 -21.17
N LYS A 101 3.00 -5.23 -22.18
CA LYS A 101 3.06 -5.67 -23.57
C LYS A 101 2.71 -4.52 -24.50
N THR A 102 3.02 -4.67 -25.77
CA THR A 102 2.75 -3.67 -26.80
C THR A 102 2.10 -4.30 -28.02
N ALA A 103 1.64 -3.48 -28.96
CA ALA A 103 1.06 -3.95 -30.23
C ALA A 103 2.04 -4.88 -30.97
N ASP A 104 1.51 -5.83 -31.74
CA ASP A 104 2.32 -6.73 -32.55
C ASP A 104 2.87 -6.00 -33.79
N VAL A 105 3.93 -5.22 -33.58
CA VAL A 105 4.55 -4.39 -34.61
C VAL A 105 5.19 -5.18 -35.73
N LYS A 106 5.49 -6.47 -35.49
CA LYS A 106 5.97 -7.37 -36.54
C LYS A 106 4.82 -7.66 -37.51
N LEU A 107 3.67 -8.07 -36.98
CA LEU A 107 2.49 -8.34 -37.82
C LEU A 107 1.97 -7.07 -38.50
N ILE A 108 1.96 -5.92 -37.81
CA ILE A 108 1.62 -4.62 -38.42
C ILE A 108 2.48 -4.35 -39.66
N LYS A 109 3.80 -4.63 -39.56
CA LYS A 109 4.75 -4.48 -40.68
C LYS A 109 4.48 -5.48 -41.80
N GLU A 110 4.23 -6.75 -41.47
CA GLU A 110 3.95 -7.82 -42.44
C GLU A 110 2.65 -7.56 -43.22
N GLU A 111 1.63 -6.99 -42.57
CA GLU A 111 0.35 -6.60 -43.18
C GLU A 111 0.43 -5.25 -43.95
N GLY A 112 1.59 -4.61 -44.01
CA GLY A 112 1.80 -3.35 -44.74
C GLY A 112 1.08 -2.13 -44.14
N ILE A 113 0.71 -2.19 -42.85
CA ILE A 113 0.01 -1.11 -42.16
C ILE A 113 0.99 0.02 -41.84
N LYS A 114 0.66 1.25 -42.26
CA LYS A 114 1.49 2.43 -41.93
C LYS A 114 1.46 2.68 -40.42
N MET A 115 2.63 2.88 -39.85
CA MET A 115 2.80 3.01 -38.40
C MET A 115 3.72 4.18 -38.06
N ALA A 116 3.26 5.11 -37.21
CA ALA A 116 4.06 6.18 -36.63
C ALA A 116 4.36 5.90 -35.15
N ILE A 117 5.34 6.59 -34.56
CA ILE A 117 5.67 6.52 -33.13
C ILE A 117 5.13 7.77 -32.42
N GLY A 118 4.48 7.57 -31.26
CA GLY A 118 3.98 8.65 -30.40
C GLY A 118 4.39 8.45 -28.94
N SER A 119 4.69 9.52 -28.21
CA SER A 119 5.19 9.42 -26.82
C SER A 119 4.10 9.30 -25.75
N ASP A 120 2.83 9.48 -26.12
CA ASP A 120 1.67 9.54 -25.21
C ASP A 120 1.85 10.57 -24.06
N TRP A 121 0.99 10.51 -23.04
CA TRP A 121 0.99 11.41 -21.90
C TRP A 121 2.22 11.18 -20.99
N SER A 122 2.94 12.24 -20.63
CA SER A 122 4.22 12.14 -19.92
C SER A 122 4.24 11.37 -18.58
N PRO A 123 3.15 11.26 -17.79
CA PRO A 123 3.09 10.40 -16.61
C PRO A 123 3.04 8.90 -16.93
N SER A 124 2.51 8.51 -18.10
CA SER A 124 2.36 7.12 -18.53
C SER A 124 3.27 6.74 -19.70
N GLY A 125 3.84 7.69 -20.44
CA GLY A 125 4.71 7.48 -21.59
C GLY A 125 6.09 8.13 -21.46
N SER A 126 6.81 8.26 -22.58
CA SER A 126 8.12 8.92 -22.57
C SER A 126 8.00 10.44 -22.39
N LYS A 127 9.00 11.07 -21.76
CA LYS A 127 9.02 12.54 -21.59
C LYS A 127 9.06 13.32 -22.90
N ASN A 128 9.53 12.70 -23.98
CA ASN A 128 9.60 13.28 -25.32
C ASN A 128 9.83 12.19 -26.38
N LEU A 129 9.68 12.57 -27.65
CA LEU A 129 9.80 11.67 -28.80
C LEU A 129 11.21 11.09 -29.01
N LEU A 130 12.27 11.82 -28.61
CA LEU A 130 13.64 11.27 -28.62
C LEU A 130 13.81 10.12 -27.64
N ASN A 131 13.08 10.13 -26.52
CA ASN A 131 13.07 9.02 -25.60
C ASN A 131 12.22 7.85 -26.15
N GLU A 132 11.05 8.13 -26.72
CA GLU A 132 10.16 7.11 -27.29
C GLU A 132 10.81 6.33 -28.46
N ILE A 133 11.54 7.01 -29.36
CA ILE A 133 12.23 6.32 -30.46
C ILE A 133 13.33 5.36 -29.96
N LYS A 134 13.97 5.66 -28.82
CA LYS A 134 14.93 4.74 -28.19
C LYS A 134 14.23 3.52 -27.61
N VAL A 135 13.03 3.69 -27.07
CA VAL A 135 12.18 2.58 -26.62
C VAL A 135 11.82 1.71 -27.83
N ALA A 136 11.33 2.30 -28.92
CA ALA A 136 11.06 1.57 -30.17
C ALA A 136 12.29 0.83 -30.71
N LYS A 137 13.47 1.46 -30.68
CA LYS A 137 14.75 0.86 -31.08
C LYS A 137 15.12 -0.35 -30.20
N LEU A 138 15.09 -0.21 -28.88
CA LEU A 138 15.37 -1.32 -27.97
C LEU A 138 14.41 -2.48 -28.16
N PHE A 139 13.12 -2.19 -28.37
CA PHE A 139 12.12 -3.20 -28.69
C PHE A 139 12.45 -3.92 -30.01
N SER A 140 12.83 -3.17 -31.06
CA SER A 140 13.26 -3.71 -32.35
C SER A 140 14.46 -4.65 -32.21
N ASP A 141 15.48 -4.23 -31.48
CA ASP A 141 16.76 -4.95 -31.33
C ASP A 141 16.57 -6.32 -30.66
N VAL A 142 15.79 -6.38 -29.57
CA VAL A 142 15.52 -7.67 -28.89
C VAL A 142 14.60 -8.61 -29.68
N ASN A 143 13.91 -8.09 -30.70
CA ASN A 143 13.01 -8.86 -31.56
C ASN A 143 13.62 -9.12 -32.95
N ASN A 144 14.93 -9.39 -33.02
CA ASN A 144 15.67 -9.68 -34.26
C ASN A 144 15.82 -8.48 -35.21
N ASN A 145 16.05 -7.27 -34.67
CA ASN A 145 16.24 -6.04 -35.45
C ASN A 145 15.07 -5.78 -36.43
N LEU A 146 13.83 -5.81 -35.93
CA LEU A 146 12.60 -5.68 -36.73
C LEU A 146 12.59 -4.48 -37.70
N PHE A 147 13.16 -3.36 -37.26
CA PHE A 147 13.24 -2.10 -37.98
C PHE A 147 14.70 -1.64 -38.09
N SER A 148 15.05 -1.18 -39.28
CA SER A 148 16.26 -0.39 -39.53
C SER A 148 16.18 0.98 -38.87
N ASP A 149 17.34 1.60 -38.64
CA ASP A 149 17.41 2.94 -38.05
C ASP A 149 16.70 3.99 -38.93
N GLU A 150 16.77 3.85 -40.26
CA GLU A 150 16.05 4.72 -41.20
C GLU A 150 14.53 4.58 -41.04
N GLU A 151 14.01 3.36 -40.97
CA GLU A 151 12.57 3.13 -40.76
C GLU A 151 12.08 3.79 -39.48
N LEU A 152 12.78 3.61 -38.36
CA LEU A 152 12.41 4.22 -37.08
C LEU A 152 12.40 5.76 -37.14
N VAL A 153 13.33 6.38 -37.87
CA VAL A 153 13.35 7.84 -38.07
C VAL A 153 12.20 8.29 -38.98
N ARG A 154 11.87 7.52 -40.02
CA ARG A 154 10.71 7.79 -40.89
C ARG A 154 9.39 7.73 -40.09
N MET A 155 9.27 6.81 -39.13
CA MET A 155 8.10 6.67 -38.24
C MET A 155 7.86 7.89 -37.33
N VAL A 156 8.82 8.81 -37.20
CA VAL A 156 8.66 10.08 -36.47
C VAL A 156 8.77 11.33 -37.35
N THR A 157 8.92 11.17 -38.68
CA THR A 157 9.10 12.27 -39.64
C THR A 157 8.10 12.20 -40.80
N SER A 158 8.42 11.45 -41.86
CA SER A 158 7.61 11.39 -43.09
C SER A 158 6.32 10.57 -42.91
N VAL A 159 6.37 9.45 -42.18
CA VAL A 159 5.19 8.60 -41.96
C VAL A 159 4.06 9.31 -41.21
N PRO A 160 4.29 10.02 -40.08
CA PRO A 160 3.20 10.77 -39.44
C PRO A 160 2.66 11.89 -40.33
N ALA A 161 3.49 12.51 -41.18
CA ALA A 161 2.99 13.48 -42.17
C ALA A 161 2.05 12.80 -43.19
N GLU A 162 2.35 11.57 -43.63
CA GLU A 162 1.44 10.81 -44.48
C GLU A 162 0.13 10.42 -43.78
N ILE A 163 0.20 9.93 -42.53
CA ILE A 163 -0.99 9.57 -41.74
C ILE A 163 -1.91 10.79 -41.55
N LEU A 164 -1.33 11.96 -41.30
CA LEU A 164 -2.07 13.22 -41.14
C LEU A 164 -2.49 13.87 -42.46
N GLN A 165 -2.11 13.30 -43.61
CA GLN A 165 -2.35 13.86 -44.95
C GLN A 165 -1.61 15.20 -45.20
N TRP A 166 -0.47 15.39 -44.54
CA TRP A 166 0.37 16.60 -44.59
C TRP A 166 1.61 16.44 -45.49
N GLN A 167 1.85 15.26 -46.08
CA GLN A 167 3.04 14.93 -46.87
C GLN A 167 3.34 15.89 -48.03
N SER A 168 2.32 16.59 -48.56
CA SER A 168 2.49 17.61 -49.61
C SER A 168 3.06 18.93 -49.08
N LYS A 169 3.06 19.14 -47.76
CA LYS A 169 3.45 20.38 -47.10
C LYS A 169 4.48 20.20 -45.97
N ALA A 170 4.63 19.01 -45.42
CA ALA A 170 5.54 18.70 -44.32
C ALA A 170 6.05 17.25 -44.39
N GLY A 171 6.97 16.88 -43.49
CA GLY A 171 7.49 15.50 -43.35
C GLY A 171 8.77 15.19 -44.15
N SER A 172 9.16 16.06 -45.09
CA SER A 172 10.43 16.00 -45.81
C SER A 172 10.95 17.40 -46.17
N ILE A 173 12.25 17.48 -46.50
CA ILE A 173 12.91 18.73 -46.88
C ILE A 173 12.89 18.83 -48.40
N GLU A 174 11.92 19.56 -48.94
CA GLU A 174 11.71 19.78 -50.38
C GLU A 174 11.28 21.23 -50.62
N ALA A 175 11.48 21.74 -51.84
CA ALA A 175 10.93 23.02 -52.24
C ALA A 175 9.39 23.03 -52.07
N GLU A 176 8.82 24.20 -51.80
CA GLU A 176 7.36 24.41 -51.58
C GLU A 176 6.75 23.76 -50.32
N LYS A 177 7.55 23.05 -49.50
CA LYS A 177 7.13 22.55 -48.18
C LYS A 177 7.49 23.53 -47.06
N LYS A 178 6.82 23.39 -45.92
CA LYS A 178 7.12 24.16 -44.70
C LYS A 178 8.52 23.81 -44.21
N ALA A 179 9.27 24.84 -43.81
CA ALA A 179 10.65 24.69 -43.29
C ALA A 179 10.66 24.19 -41.84
N ASP A 180 10.14 22.97 -41.64
CA ASP A 180 10.18 22.24 -40.38
C ASP A 180 11.49 21.46 -40.30
N LEU A 181 12.43 21.95 -39.48
CA LEU A 181 13.80 21.42 -39.43
C LEU A 181 14.22 21.17 -37.99
N ILE A 182 14.85 20.02 -37.76
CA ILE A 182 15.61 19.73 -36.54
C ILE A 182 17.07 19.52 -36.91
N VAL A 183 17.96 20.26 -36.24
CA VAL A 183 19.41 20.14 -36.40
C VAL A 183 19.98 19.47 -35.16
N ILE A 184 20.54 18.29 -35.33
CA ILE A 184 21.15 17.49 -34.26
C ILE A 184 22.66 17.50 -34.45
N LYS A 185 23.41 17.63 -33.35
CA LYS A 185 24.86 17.47 -33.34
C LYS A 185 25.23 15.99 -33.55
N GLY A 186 25.99 15.68 -34.60
CA GLY A 186 26.48 14.33 -34.89
C GLY A 186 27.43 14.31 -36.10
N ASP A 187 27.93 13.12 -36.44
CA ASP A 187 28.74 12.85 -37.64
C ASP A 187 27.86 12.39 -38.81
N ALA A 188 28.31 12.58 -40.05
CA ALA A 188 27.58 12.29 -41.28
C ALA A 188 27.57 10.80 -41.65
N ASP A 189 28.44 9.97 -41.06
CA ASP A 189 28.61 8.56 -41.46
C ASP A 189 27.40 7.66 -41.10
N ALA A 190 26.64 7.99 -40.05
CA ALA A 190 25.48 7.19 -39.60
C ALA A 190 24.33 8.09 -39.10
N PRO A 191 23.70 8.89 -39.98
CA PRO A 191 22.82 9.98 -39.58
C PRO A 191 21.55 9.51 -38.83
N TYR A 192 20.95 8.41 -39.26
CA TYR A 192 19.73 7.85 -38.62
C TYR A 192 20.03 7.29 -37.22
N LYS A 193 21.14 6.55 -37.09
CA LYS A 193 21.62 6.07 -35.79
C LYS A 193 21.90 7.23 -34.83
N HIS A 194 22.61 8.26 -35.30
CA HIS A 194 22.88 9.45 -34.50
C HIS A 194 21.61 10.19 -34.08
N PHE A 195 20.57 10.21 -34.92
CA PHE A 195 19.27 10.77 -34.56
C PHE A 195 18.60 9.97 -33.42
N ILE A 196 18.60 8.63 -33.50
CA ILE A 196 18.03 7.77 -32.45
C ILE A 196 18.79 7.94 -31.13
N GLU A 197 20.13 8.00 -31.18
CA GLU A 197 20.99 8.17 -30.00
C GLU A 197 20.98 9.60 -29.43
N ALA A 198 20.46 10.58 -30.18
CA ALA A 198 20.46 11.98 -29.79
C ALA A 198 19.70 12.23 -28.48
N ARG A 199 20.27 13.08 -27.63
CA ARG A 199 19.62 13.54 -26.39
C ARG A 199 19.13 14.98 -26.55
N GLU A 200 18.36 15.46 -25.59
CA GLU A 200 17.85 16.83 -25.56
C GLU A 200 18.99 17.86 -25.65
N LYS A 201 20.17 17.54 -25.08
CA LYS A 201 21.38 18.37 -25.18
C LYS A 201 22.00 18.41 -26.59
N SER A 202 21.75 17.40 -27.42
CA SER A 202 22.30 17.29 -28.79
C SER A 202 21.54 18.11 -29.81
N ILE A 203 20.34 18.59 -29.48
CA ILE A 203 19.55 19.46 -30.35
C ILE A 203 20.22 20.85 -30.43
N ASN A 204 20.70 21.18 -31.62
CA ASN A 204 21.28 22.49 -31.90
C ASN A 204 20.22 23.52 -32.28
N TRP A 205 19.18 23.08 -33.01
CA TRP A 205 18.17 23.99 -33.56
C TRP A 205 16.88 23.25 -33.91
N VAL A 206 15.74 23.89 -33.70
CA VAL A 206 14.40 23.45 -34.10
C VAL A 206 13.71 24.63 -34.76
N LEU A 207 13.29 24.47 -36.00
CA LEU A 207 12.47 25.41 -36.75
C LEU A 207 11.11 24.76 -37.02
N VAL A 208 10.06 25.55 -36.89
CA VAL A 208 8.70 25.16 -37.24
C VAL A 208 8.13 26.22 -38.17
N GLY A 209 7.80 25.85 -39.41
CA GLY A 209 7.38 26.75 -40.47
C GLY A 209 8.42 27.83 -40.77
N GLY A 210 9.72 27.52 -40.67
CA GLY A 210 10.80 28.49 -40.81
C GLY A 210 11.04 29.40 -39.60
N VAL A 211 10.19 29.32 -38.57
CA VAL A 211 10.36 30.10 -37.34
C VAL A 211 11.27 29.34 -36.37
N PRO A 212 12.41 29.89 -35.94
CA PRO A 212 13.29 29.24 -34.98
C PRO A 212 12.62 29.20 -33.60
N ARG A 213 12.30 27.99 -33.11
CA ARG A 213 11.59 27.75 -31.85
C ARG A 213 12.51 27.43 -30.70
N PHE A 214 13.57 26.67 -30.93
CA PHE A 214 14.49 26.26 -29.88
C PHE A 214 15.90 26.08 -30.45
N GLY A 215 16.94 26.45 -29.70
CA GLY A 215 18.30 26.13 -30.14
C GLY A 215 19.41 26.68 -29.27
N ILE A 216 20.65 26.49 -29.72
CA ILE A 216 21.83 27.07 -29.11
C ILE A 216 21.82 28.59 -29.24
N THR A 217 22.35 29.28 -28.22
CA THR A 217 22.34 30.74 -28.12
C THR A 217 22.88 31.42 -29.37
N ARG A 218 24.00 30.92 -29.93
CA ARG A 218 24.67 31.50 -31.11
C ARG A 218 23.80 31.50 -32.37
N LEU A 219 23.00 30.46 -32.59
CA LEU A 219 22.11 30.38 -33.76
C LEU A 219 20.86 31.25 -33.54
N MET A 220 20.26 31.14 -32.35
CA MET A 220 19.03 31.86 -32.02
C MET A 220 19.23 33.39 -31.97
N GLN A 221 20.42 33.88 -31.60
CA GLN A 221 20.75 35.32 -31.60
C GLN A 221 20.69 35.99 -32.97
N LYS A 222 20.72 35.22 -34.08
CA LYS A 222 20.63 35.77 -35.44
C LYS A 222 19.21 36.18 -35.84
N PHE A 223 18.21 35.85 -35.01
CA PHE A 223 16.79 36.08 -35.31
C PHE A 223 16.17 37.06 -34.32
N THR A 224 15.22 37.85 -34.80
CA THR A 224 14.42 38.80 -34.02
C THR A 224 13.25 38.09 -33.32
N GLY A 225 12.72 38.68 -32.24
CA GLY A 225 11.60 38.13 -31.44
C GLY A 225 11.92 37.92 -29.96
N LYS A 226 10.90 37.81 -29.10
CA LYS A 226 11.04 37.51 -27.66
C LYS A 226 11.60 36.08 -27.48
N GLN A 227 12.84 36.01 -27.00
CA GLN A 227 13.53 34.75 -26.72
C GLN A 227 13.80 34.60 -25.22
N GLU A 228 13.48 33.43 -24.68
CA GLU A 228 13.74 33.06 -23.29
C GLU A 228 15.01 32.21 -23.18
N LEU A 229 15.86 32.51 -22.19
CA LEU A 229 16.99 31.67 -21.85
C LEU A 229 16.54 30.52 -20.92
N ILE A 230 16.69 29.29 -21.39
CA ILE A 230 16.47 28.08 -20.59
C ILE A 230 17.76 27.29 -20.42
N ARG A 231 17.76 26.36 -19.47
CA ARG A 231 18.87 25.41 -19.26
C ARG A 231 18.35 23.99 -19.47
N ILE A 232 19.12 23.21 -20.21
CA ILE A 232 19.01 21.75 -20.26
C ILE A 232 20.35 21.25 -19.73
N ASN A 233 20.32 20.59 -18.58
CA ASN A 233 21.51 20.25 -17.81
C ASN A 233 22.35 21.54 -17.54
N LYS A 234 23.66 21.52 -17.80
CA LYS A 234 24.54 22.70 -17.67
C LYS A 234 24.51 23.61 -18.90
N LEU A 235 23.79 23.26 -19.96
CA LEU A 235 23.86 23.97 -21.24
C LEU A 235 22.78 25.04 -21.37
N LYS A 236 23.19 26.22 -21.86
CA LYS A 236 22.29 27.33 -22.19
C LYS A 236 21.62 27.09 -23.54
N ARG A 237 20.30 27.28 -23.59
CA ARG A 237 19.48 27.22 -24.81
C ARG A 237 18.55 28.42 -24.83
N LYS A 238 18.10 28.82 -26.02
CA LYS A 238 17.06 29.81 -26.18
C LYS A 238 15.78 29.18 -26.71
N LEU A 239 14.65 29.62 -26.19
CA LEU A 239 13.30 29.20 -26.56
C LEU A 239 12.54 30.42 -27.10
N ASN A 240 11.84 30.26 -28.21
CA ASN A 240 10.97 31.26 -28.82
C ASN A 240 9.55 30.68 -28.93
N LEU A 241 8.69 31.14 -28.02
CA LEU A 241 7.28 30.76 -27.96
C LEU A 241 6.36 31.84 -28.55
N GLU A 242 6.88 32.86 -29.23
CA GLU A 242 6.01 33.86 -29.86
C GLU A 242 5.12 33.19 -30.89
N ILE A 243 3.81 33.24 -30.64
CA ILE A 243 2.81 32.71 -31.55
C ILE A 243 2.56 33.81 -32.58
N GLY A 244 3.07 33.63 -33.80
CA GLY A 244 2.81 34.54 -34.94
C GLY A 244 1.38 34.46 -35.50
N PHE A 245 0.50 33.69 -34.85
CA PHE A 245 -0.92 33.57 -35.18
C PHE A 245 -1.73 34.32 -34.12
N GLN A 246 -2.43 35.39 -34.52
CA GLN A 246 -3.38 36.13 -33.69
C GLN A 246 -4.57 35.23 -33.31
N MET A 247 -4.42 34.31 -32.35
CA MET A 247 -5.51 33.38 -32.01
C MET A 247 -5.65 33.06 -30.52
N ASN A 248 -5.21 33.95 -29.64
CA ASN A 248 -5.67 33.90 -28.25
C ASN A 248 -6.54 35.13 -27.96
N GLU A 249 -7.83 34.91 -27.72
CA GLU A 249 -8.71 35.92 -27.09
C GLU A 249 -8.26 36.26 -25.67
N ILE A 250 -7.36 35.45 -25.10
CA ILE A 250 -6.74 35.65 -23.79
C ILE A 250 -5.27 36.06 -23.99
N ASP A 251 -4.99 37.35 -23.90
CA ASP A 251 -3.62 37.90 -23.93
C ASP A 251 -2.87 37.51 -22.64
N LEU A 252 -2.42 36.25 -22.58
CA LEU A 252 -1.56 35.75 -21.51
C LEU A 252 -0.12 35.98 -21.92
N ASP A 253 0.43 37.17 -21.64
CA ASP A 253 1.87 37.46 -21.75
C ASP A 253 2.63 36.63 -20.69
N THR A 254 2.77 35.33 -20.95
CA THR A 254 3.39 34.35 -20.05
C THR A 254 4.50 33.63 -20.78
N ASN A 255 5.74 34.03 -20.47
CA ASN A 255 6.93 33.26 -20.86
C ASN A 255 6.96 31.89 -20.15
N PHE A 256 7.75 30.95 -20.66
CA PHE A 256 7.81 29.57 -20.18
C PHE A 256 8.19 29.49 -18.70
N LYS A 257 9.14 30.31 -18.24
CA LYS A 257 9.50 30.43 -16.82
C LYS A 257 8.31 30.83 -15.94
N THR A 258 7.48 31.76 -16.40
CA THR A 258 6.29 32.21 -15.67
C THR A 258 5.24 31.12 -15.62
N ALA A 259 4.97 30.44 -16.73
CA ALA A 259 4.06 29.30 -16.79
C ALA A 259 4.52 28.17 -15.84
N GLN A 260 5.81 27.79 -15.89
CA GLN A 260 6.39 26.78 -15.01
C GLN A 260 6.27 27.18 -13.53
N SER A 261 6.54 28.44 -13.20
CA SER A 261 6.44 28.95 -11.83
C SER A 261 5.01 28.95 -11.32
N ARG A 262 4.04 29.36 -12.16
CA ARG A 262 2.61 29.33 -11.85
C ARG A 262 2.11 27.91 -11.64
N LEU A 263 2.42 26.98 -12.55
CA LEU A 263 2.06 25.57 -12.42
C LEU A 263 2.66 24.94 -11.17
N LYS A 264 3.95 25.20 -10.90
CA LYS A 264 4.63 24.69 -9.70
C LYS A 264 4.02 25.25 -8.41
N ALA A 265 3.63 26.53 -8.40
CA ALA A 265 2.96 27.14 -7.26
C ALA A 265 1.55 26.58 -7.07
N GLY A 266 0.79 26.41 -8.16
CA GLY A 266 -0.55 25.83 -8.16
C GLY A 266 -0.56 24.39 -7.67
N LEU A 267 0.28 23.52 -8.26
CA LEU A 267 0.38 22.11 -7.88
C LEU A 267 0.76 21.92 -6.40
N ARG A 268 1.61 22.81 -5.84
CA ARG A 268 1.97 22.79 -4.41
C ARG A 268 0.86 23.30 -3.48
N LYS A 269 -0.07 24.09 -4.00
CA LYS A 269 -1.18 24.70 -3.26
C LYS A 269 -2.54 24.08 -3.61
N LEU A 270 -2.56 22.92 -4.26
CA LEU A 270 -3.79 22.29 -4.71
C LEU A 270 -4.86 22.15 -3.62
N PRO A 271 -4.55 21.67 -2.39
CA PRO A 271 -5.53 21.61 -1.31
C PRO A 271 -6.06 22.99 -0.93
N GLU A 272 -5.19 24.00 -0.81
CA GLU A 272 -5.57 25.36 -0.44
C GLU A 272 -6.43 26.03 -1.52
N LEU A 273 -6.08 25.82 -2.80
CA LEU A 273 -6.86 26.29 -3.95
C LEU A 273 -8.23 25.60 -4.04
N ALA A 274 -8.30 24.31 -3.70
CA ALA A 274 -9.56 23.58 -3.61
C ALA A 274 -10.45 24.12 -2.49
N VAL A 275 -9.91 24.43 -1.30
CA VAL A 275 -10.67 25.08 -0.22
C VAL A 275 -11.21 26.44 -0.65
N GLN A 276 -10.39 27.25 -1.33
CA GLN A 276 -10.81 28.56 -1.85
C GLN A 276 -11.95 28.43 -2.87
N TYR A 277 -11.84 27.46 -3.77
CA TYR A 277 -12.86 27.15 -4.76
C TYR A 277 -14.18 26.69 -4.12
N GLU A 278 -14.11 25.77 -3.15
CA GLU A 278 -15.27 25.29 -2.37
C GLU A 278 -15.98 26.42 -1.61
N SER A 279 -15.19 27.32 -1.01
CA SER A 279 -15.70 28.44 -0.21
C SER A 279 -16.33 29.54 -1.07
N ALA A 280 -15.83 29.76 -2.29
CA ALA A 280 -16.34 30.78 -3.20
C ALA A 280 -17.66 30.36 -3.89
N ASN A 281 -17.89 29.05 -4.05
CA ASN A 281 -19.05 28.51 -4.79
C ASN A 281 -20.17 27.95 -3.88
N ASN A 282 -20.14 28.21 -2.57
CA ASN A 282 -21.18 27.84 -1.60
C ASN A 282 -21.66 26.36 -1.70
N ALA A 283 -20.71 25.42 -1.79
CA ALA A 283 -20.97 24.10 -2.35
C ALA A 283 -21.05 22.95 -1.32
N PHE A 284 -22.25 22.61 -0.87
CA PHE A 284 -22.58 21.28 -0.32
C PHE A 284 -22.86 20.25 -1.44
N ALA A 285 -22.73 20.62 -2.71
CA ALA A 285 -23.18 19.84 -3.86
C ALA A 285 -22.16 19.61 -4.99
N LEU A 286 -20.97 20.19 -4.94
CA LEU A 286 -19.97 20.03 -6.02
C LEU A 286 -19.00 18.89 -5.69
N GLY A 287 -19.50 17.66 -5.85
CA GLY A 287 -18.65 16.55 -6.24
C GLY A 287 -18.00 16.85 -7.59
N ALA A 288 -16.91 16.18 -7.93
CA ALA A 288 -16.12 16.42 -9.14
C ALA A 288 -16.84 16.06 -10.48
N SER A 289 -18.14 16.30 -10.58
CA SER A 289 -19.01 16.03 -11.74
C SER A 289 -19.60 17.29 -12.40
N GLU A 290 -19.51 18.48 -11.80
CA GLU A 290 -19.87 19.72 -12.51
C GLU A 290 -18.60 20.43 -13.00
N SER A 291 -18.40 20.38 -14.32
CA SER A 291 -17.59 21.38 -15.01
C SER A 291 -18.29 22.75 -14.93
N PRO A 292 -17.58 23.88 -15.17
CA PRO A 292 -18.03 25.26 -14.86
C PRO A 292 -19.16 25.81 -15.76
N SER A 293 -20.00 24.97 -16.34
CA SER A 293 -21.10 25.36 -17.21
C SER A 293 -22.41 25.48 -16.41
N SER A 294 -22.48 26.49 -15.54
CA SER A 294 -23.64 27.36 -15.37
C SER A 294 -23.55 28.12 -14.04
N PRO A 295 -22.84 29.26 -13.97
CA PRO A 295 -23.10 30.19 -12.90
C PRO A 295 -24.49 30.78 -13.16
N THR A 296 -25.42 30.54 -12.25
CA THR A 296 -26.59 31.40 -12.07
C THR A 296 -26.08 32.78 -11.65
N GLY A 297 -25.64 33.57 -12.62
CA GLY A 297 -25.06 34.90 -12.43
C GLY A 297 -24.17 35.29 -13.60
N ASN A 298 -24.39 36.49 -14.15
CA ASN A 298 -23.75 37.13 -15.32
C ASN A 298 -22.19 37.26 -15.27
N ARG A 299 -21.43 36.21 -14.93
CA ARG A 299 -19.96 36.20 -15.02
C ARG A 299 -19.48 35.11 -15.98
N THR A 300 -19.00 35.55 -17.14
CA THR A 300 -18.22 34.74 -18.08
C THR A 300 -17.00 34.18 -17.35
N THR A 301 -16.89 32.86 -17.25
CA THR A 301 -15.78 32.19 -16.55
C THR A 301 -14.98 31.41 -17.57
N TRP A 302 -13.67 31.70 -17.65
CA TRP A 302 -12.77 30.96 -18.52
C TRP A 302 -12.34 29.67 -17.84
N VAL A 303 -12.44 28.54 -18.56
CA VAL A 303 -12.01 27.23 -18.09
C VAL A 303 -10.84 26.79 -18.96
N ILE A 304 -9.83 26.17 -18.34
CA ILE A 304 -8.82 25.45 -19.11
C ILE A 304 -9.53 24.22 -19.66
N ASP A 305 -9.92 24.30 -20.94
CA ASP A 305 -10.37 23.16 -21.72
C ASP A 305 -9.17 22.24 -21.91
N HIS A 306 -8.96 21.34 -20.95
CA HIS A 306 -8.07 20.22 -21.16
C HIS A 306 -8.65 19.40 -22.32
N ASP A 307 -7.80 18.83 -23.20
CA ASP A 307 -8.20 17.87 -24.25
C ASP A 307 -8.91 16.60 -23.70
N HIS A 308 -9.28 16.61 -22.41
CA HIS A 308 -9.57 15.50 -21.51
C HIS A 308 -10.66 15.85 -20.46
N THR A 309 -11.60 16.76 -20.73
CA THR A 309 -12.67 17.08 -19.75
C THR A 309 -13.83 16.08 -19.81
N ASP A 310 -13.97 15.31 -18.72
CA ASP A 310 -15.08 14.40 -18.42
C ASP A 310 -16.32 15.20 -17.95
N SER A 311 -17.19 15.60 -18.87
CA SER A 311 -18.57 16.01 -18.54
C SER A 311 -19.52 14.83 -18.75
N GLN A 312 -20.72 14.87 -18.15
CA GLN A 312 -21.75 13.89 -18.46
C GLN A 312 -22.07 13.94 -19.98
N GLY A 313 -21.63 12.91 -20.71
CA GLY A 313 -21.79 12.80 -22.16
C GLY A 313 -20.54 13.15 -23.00
N SER A 314 -19.39 13.39 -22.37
CA SER A 314 -18.10 13.63 -23.02
C SER A 314 -17.04 12.76 -22.34
N CYS A 315 -17.00 11.47 -22.67
CA CYS A 315 -15.99 10.58 -22.13
C CYS A 315 -14.66 10.67 -22.88
N MET A 316 -13.57 10.42 -22.14
CA MET A 316 -12.17 10.41 -22.57
C MET A 316 -11.81 9.40 -23.68
N ARG A 317 -12.73 8.52 -24.08
CA ARG A 317 -12.52 7.56 -25.17
C ARG A 317 -13.79 7.48 -25.99
N HIS A 318 -13.66 7.56 -27.31
CA HIS A 318 -14.82 7.47 -28.19
C HIS A 318 -15.57 6.14 -27.95
N HIS A 319 -16.81 6.21 -27.47
CA HIS A 319 -17.62 5.04 -27.15
C HIS A 319 -18.55 4.61 -28.28
N ILE A 320 -18.01 3.78 -29.17
CA ILE A 320 -18.83 3.10 -30.18
C ILE A 320 -19.35 1.81 -29.52
N PRO A 321 -20.67 1.64 -29.27
CA PRO A 321 -21.20 0.46 -28.62
C PRO A 321 -21.00 -0.80 -29.47
N LEU A 322 -20.74 -1.93 -28.81
CA LEU A 322 -20.71 -3.26 -29.42
C LEU A 322 -21.95 -4.04 -28.96
N GLU A 323 -22.79 -4.47 -29.89
CA GLU A 323 -24.01 -5.26 -29.58
C GLU A 323 -24.98 -4.59 -28.60
N GLY A 324 -24.92 -3.26 -28.47
CA GLY A 324 -25.76 -2.48 -27.55
C GLY A 324 -25.09 -2.14 -26.22
N ASP A 325 -23.95 -2.78 -25.91
CA ASP A 325 -23.14 -2.48 -24.73
C ASP A 325 -22.14 -1.35 -25.04
N GLU A 326 -22.05 -0.35 -24.17
CA GLU A 326 -21.03 0.69 -24.29
C GLU A 326 -19.64 0.06 -24.17
N THR A 327 -18.74 0.36 -25.10
CA THR A 327 -17.35 -0.10 -25.03
C THR A 327 -16.55 0.74 -24.03
N THR A 328 -17.12 1.07 -22.87
CA THR A 328 -16.39 1.82 -21.85
C THR A 328 -15.40 0.89 -21.15
N PHE A 329 -14.28 1.46 -20.71
CA PHE A 329 -13.48 0.80 -19.68
C PHE A 329 -14.26 1.04 -18.37
N GLU A 330 -15.11 0.10 -17.94
CA GLU A 330 -15.96 0.20 -16.74
C GLU A 330 -15.18 0.19 -15.40
N ALA A 331 -14.11 0.97 -15.32
CA ALA A 331 -13.29 1.15 -14.13
C ALA A 331 -13.06 2.61 -13.75
N SER A 332 -13.98 3.55 -13.99
CA SER A 332 -13.93 4.83 -13.25
C SER A 332 -15.16 5.75 -13.31
N THR A 333 -16.02 5.73 -14.33
CA THR A 333 -17.07 6.77 -14.45
C THR A 333 -18.22 6.62 -13.44
N GLY A 334 -18.55 5.39 -13.03
CA GLY A 334 -19.48 5.15 -11.91
C GLY A 334 -18.94 5.50 -10.51
N PHE A 335 -17.71 6.02 -10.43
CA PHE A 335 -17.05 6.35 -9.16
C PHE A 335 -17.22 7.82 -8.74
N LEU A 336 -17.51 8.71 -9.68
CA LEU A 336 -17.61 10.15 -9.41
C LEU A 336 -19.03 10.57 -8.99
N ASP A 337 -20.08 9.90 -9.47
CA ASP A 337 -21.47 10.20 -9.08
C ASP A 337 -21.80 9.78 -7.62
N GLN A 338 -21.03 8.86 -7.03
CA GLN A 338 -21.17 8.50 -5.60
C GLN A 338 -20.19 9.24 -4.69
N ALA A 339 -19.25 9.98 -5.28
CA ALA A 339 -18.31 10.83 -4.58
C ALA A 339 -18.90 12.24 -4.44
N ALA A 340 -20.14 12.37 -3.96
CA ALA A 340 -20.74 13.66 -3.59
C ALA A 340 -20.48 14.05 -2.11
N ALA A 341 -19.82 13.19 -1.33
CA ALA A 341 -19.72 13.34 0.14
C ALA A 341 -18.34 13.73 0.70
N ILE A 342 -17.31 13.90 -0.14
CA ILE A 342 -15.95 14.25 0.28
C ILE A 342 -15.53 15.54 -0.44
N PRO A 343 -15.26 16.65 0.27
CA PRO A 343 -14.77 17.89 -0.34
C PRO A 343 -13.57 17.64 -1.27
N LEU A 344 -13.49 18.36 -2.40
CA LEU A 344 -12.35 18.37 -3.32
C LEU A 344 -11.02 18.63 -2.58
N SER A 345 -11.03 19.51 -1.57
CA SER A 345 -9.91 19.79 -0.67
C SER A 345 -9.40 18.58 0.13
N GLN A 346 -10.21 17.53 0.25
CA GLN A 346 -9.85 16.25 0.87
C GLN A 346 -9.48 15.17 -0.16
N ARG A 347 -9.56 15.47 -1.46
CA ARG A 347 -9.18 14.56 -2.57
C ARG A 347 -7.90 14.96 -3.26
N VAL A 348 -7.69 16.26 -3.42
CA VAL A 348 -6.50 16.78 -4.09
C VAL A 348 -5.34 16.86 -3.11
N GLU A 349 -4.17 16.45 -3.57
CA GLU A 349 -2.93 16.50 -2.78
C GLU A 349 -2.00 17.55 -3.38
N LYS A 350 -1.03 17.97 -2.57
CA LYS A 350 0.11 18.73 -3.08
C LYS A 350 0.87 17.86 -4.07
N SER A 351 1.16 18.39 -5.24
CA SER A 351 1.94 17.71 -6.27
C SER A 351 3.15 18.55 -6.68
N LEU A 352 4.17 17.90 -7.22
CA LEU A 352 5.32 18.54 -7.83
C LEU A 352 5.14 18.55 -9.34
N LEU A 353 5.47 19.68 -9.97
CA LEU A 353 5.54 19.75 -11.42
C LEU A 353 6.67 18.84 -11.89
N ASP A 354 6.35 17.91 -12.80
CA ASP A 354 7.34 17.01 -13.38
C ASP A 354 8.43 17.78 -14.14
N VAL A 355 9.65 17.24 -14.14
CA VAL A 355 10.78 17.82 -14.87
C VAL A 355 10.56 17.63 -16.36
N SER A 356 10.75 18.68 -17.16
CA SER A 356 10.34 18.69 -18.57
C SER A 356 11.20 17.85 -19.53
N ASN A 357 12.34 17.32 -19.08
CA ASN A 357 13.26 16.54 -19.91
C ASN A 357 13.98 15.47 -19.09
N VAL A 358 14.55 14.47 -19.77
CA VAL A 358 15.23 13.33 -19.14
C VAL A 358 16.61 13.72 -18.59
N GLU A 359 17.34 14.59 -19.28
CA GLU A 359 18.68 15.07 -18.89
C GLU A 359 18.70 15.74 -17.50
N ASP A 360 17.65 16.47 -17.14
CA ASP A 360 17.51 17.15 -15.85
C ASP A 360 16.86 16.29 -14.76
N ASP A 361 16.25 15.16 -15.12
CA ASP A 361 15.52 14.30 -14.21
C ASP A 361 16.37 13.12 -13.72
N LYS A 362 17.16 13.40 -12.67
CA LYS A 362 18.07 12.42 -12.05
C LYS A 362 17.39 11.18 -11.47
N LEU A 363 16.07 11.20 -11.31
CA LEU A 363 15.30 10.09 -10.76
C LEU A 363 14.53 9.34 -11.84
N TYR A 364 14.53 9.80 -13.10
CA TYR A 364 13.74 9.20 -14.17
C TYR A 364 14.00 7.71 -14.35
N PHE A 365 15.25 7.30 -14.59
CA PHE A 365 15.59 5.89 -14.77
C PHE A 365 15.47 5.06 -13.51
N LYS A 366 15.66 5.66 -12.32
CA LYS A 366 15.39 4.98 -11.05
C LYS A 366 13.90 4.70 -10.89
N ARG A 367 13.02 5.63 -11.26
CA ARG A 367 11.56 5.41 -11.29
C ARG A 367 11.17 4.37 -12.31
N LEU A 368 11.79 4.35 -13.50
CA LEU A 368 11.54 3.30 -14.50
C LEU A 368 12.00 1.92 -14.02
N ALA A 369 13.14 1.84 -13.31
CA ALA A 369 13.66 0.59 -12.75
C ALA A 369 12.69 -0.05 -11.73
N THR A 370 11.86 0.74 -11.06
CA THR A 370 10.85 0.23 -10.11
C THR A 370 9.52 -0.16 -10.77
N GLN A 371 9.33 0.08 -12.09
CA GLN A 371 8.07 -0.22 -12.76
C GLN A 371 7.96 -1.71 -13.06
N ILE A 372 6.89 -2.36 -12.59
CA ILE A 372 6.75 -3.82 -12.63
C ILE A 372 6.58 -4.30 -14.07
N ASN A 373 5.71 -3.63 -14.83
CA ASN A 373 5.37 -4.01 -16.20
C ASN A 373 6.49 -3.76 -17.22
N LEU A 374 7.45 -2.89 -16.89
CA LEU A 374 8.53 -2.55 -17.82
C LEU A 374 9.56 -3.71 -17.90
N PRO A 375 9.84 -4.26 -19.09
CA PRO A 375 10.79 -5.36 -19.25
C PRO A 375 12.22 -5.02 -18.81
N GLU A 376 13.00 -6.03 -18.40
CA GLU A 376 14.39 -5.83 -17.94
C GLU A 376 15.29 -5.18 -18.99
N TYR A 377 15.19 -5.60 -20.26
CA TYR A 377 15.99 -5.03 -21.34
C TYR A 377 15.71 -3.53 -21.53
N MET A 378 14.50 -3.06 -21.24
CA MET A 378 14.16 -1.63 -21.26
C MET A 378 14.77 -0.91 -20.04
N LYS A 379 14.62 -1.49 -18.85
CA LYS A 379 15.15 -0.92 -17.60
C LYS A 379 16.67 -0.77 -17.63
N LEU A 380 17.37 -1.68 -18.32
CA LEU A 380 18.82 -1.70 -18.43
C LEU A 380 19.34 -0.98 -19.67
N GLY A 381 18.67 -1.11 -20.82
CA GLY A 381 19.11 -0.55 -22.09
C GLY A 381 18.84 0.95 -22.23
N LEU A 382 17.66 1.43 -21.80
CA LEU A 382 17.28 2.83 -21.99
C LEU A 382 18.18 3.82 -21.22
N PRO A 383 18.61 3.56 -19.97
CA PRO A 383 19.55 4.43 -19.26
C PRO A 383 20.91 4.59 -19.97
N LEU A 384 21.36 3.58 -20.73
CA LEU A 384 22.65 3.62 -21.43
C LEU A 384 22.68 4.70 -22.51
N TYR A 385 21.55 4.95 -23.17
CA TYR A 385 21.40 6.07 -24.09
C TYR A 385 21.61 7.43 -23.43
N TYR A 386 21.64 7.51 -22.09
CA TYR A 386 21.79 8.73 -21.28
C TYR A 386 23.06 8.74 -20.42
N ASP A 387 24.02 7.85 -20.66
CA ASP A 387 25.22 7.62 -19.84
C ASP A 387 24.90 7.28 -18.37
N GLN A 388 23.74 6.67 -18.13
CA GLN A 388 23.34 6.22 -16.79
C GLN A 388 23.36 4.69 -16.73
N LYS A 389 23.69 4.15 -15.57
CA LYS A 389 23.63 2.71 -15.29
C LYS A 389 22.69 2.47 -14.12
N ILE A 390 21.83 1.48 -14.28
CA ILE A 390 20.85 1.04 -13.28
C ILE A 390 21.22 -0.38 -12.85
N GLN A 391 21.13 -0.65 -11.54
CA GLN A 391 21.30 -1.99 -11.01
C GLN A 391 19.95 -2.48 -10.47
N LEU A 392 19.39 -3.55 -11.08
CA LEU A 392 18.05 -4.02 -10.73
C LEU A 392 17.98 -4.62 -9.32
N ASN A 393 19.07 -5.17 -8.79
CA ASN A 393 19.16 -5.61 -7.39
C ASN A 393 19.02 -4.45 -6.38
N GLN A 394 19.19 -3.20 -6.80
CA GLN A 394 18.95 -2.00 -6.00
C GLN A 394 17.56 -1.39 -6.22
N ALA A 395 16.69 -2.00 -7.03
CA ALA A 395 15.36 -1.45 -7.34
C ALA A 395 14.52 -1.19 -6.08
N GLU A 396 14.61 -2.07 -5.08
CA GLU A 396 13.92 -1.88 -3.80
C GLU A 396 14.48 -0.67 -3.03
N GLN A 397 15.79 -0.46 -3.06
CA GLN A 397 16.41 0.72 -2.47
C GLN A 397 16.01 2.00 -3.21
N TYR A 398 15.92 1.97 -4.55
CA TYR A 398 15.43 3.09 -5.34
C TYR A 398 13.98 3.43 -4.99
N ARG A 399 13.11 2.41 -4.85
CA ARG A 399 11.72 2.58 -4.42
C ARG A 399 11.64 3.23 -3.04
N LEU A 400 12.47 2.79 -2.11
CA LEU A 400 12.55 3.37 -0.76
C LEU A 400 13.03 4.83 -0.79
N ASP A 401 14.07 5.15 -1.56
CA ASP A 401 14.61 6.51 -1.69
C ASP A 401 13.62 7.47 -2.37
N ILE A 402 12.95 7.01 -3.42
CA ILE A 402 11.87 7.73 -4.11
C ILE A 402 10.73 7.98 -3.13
N SER A 403 10.27 6.95 -2.42
CA SER A 403 9.22 7.09 -1.40
C SER A 403 9.64 8.06 -0.30
N LYS A 404 10.92 8.10 0.10
CA LYS A 404 11.42 9.02 1.13
C LYS A 404 11.41 10.48 0.68
N LYS A 405 11.67 10.75 -0.61
CA LYS A 405 11.57 12.09 -1.22
C LYS A 405 10.14 12.50 -1.58
N GLU A 406 9.28 11.54 -1.93
CA GLU A 406 7.86 11.77 -2.27
C GLU A 406 6.94 11.72 -1.04
N LYS A 407 7.40 11.21 0.11
CA LYS A 407 6.70 11.24 1.42
C LYS A 407 6.33 12.65 1.90
N ASP A 408 6.96 13.69 1.34
CA ASP A 408 6.54 15.08 1.54
C ASP A 408 5.27 15.45 0.73
N SER A 409 4.62 14.50 0.06
CA SER A 409 3.46 14.72 -0.82
C SER A 409 2.40 13.62 -0.75
N PHE A 410 1.89 13.15 0.40
CA PHE A 410 0.75 12.20 0.39
C PHE A 410 -0.24 12.20 1.58
N ASN A 411 -1.53 12.04 1.24
CA ASN A 411 -2.58 11.16 1.82
C ASN A 411 -3.80 10.99 0.86
N LYS A 412 -3.87 9.91 0.03
CA LYS A 412 -5.08 9.58 -0.77
C LYS A 412 -6.03 8.67 0.01
N ILE A 413 -7.31 9.07 0.06
CA ILE A 413 -8.44 8.29 0.58
C ILE A 413 -9.38 7.96 -0.59
N PHE A 414 -9.72 6.69 -0.79
CA PHE A 414 -10.71 6.22 -1.77
C PHE A 414 -11.74 5.31 -1.09
N THR A 415 -12.86 4.97 -1.77
CA THR A 415 -13.81 4.01 -1.21
C THR A 415 -13.33 2.57 -1.43
N LEU A 416 -13.82 1.64 -0.62
CA LEU A 416 -13.45 0.22 -0.71
C LEU A 416 -13.77 -0.38 -2.10
N LYS A 417 -14.85 0.07 -2.75
CA LYS A 417 -15.22 -0.35 -4.10
C LYS A 417 -14.10 -0.06 -5.12
N SER A 418 -13.47 1.12 -5.06
CA SER A 418 -12.35 1.48 -5.95
C SER A 418 -11.17 0.59 -5.69
N PHE A 419 -10.89 0.35 -4.42
CA PHE A 419 -9.76 -0.47 -4.02
C PHE A 419 -9.89 -1.90 -4.55
N LYS A 420 -11.08 -2.50 -4.44
CA LYS A 420 -11.33 -3.86 -4.93
C LYS A 420 -11.23 -3.98 -6.45
N LYS A 421 -11.43 -2.88 -7.19
CA LYS A 421 -11.22 -2.82 -8.64
C LYS A 421 -9.75 -2.70 -9.04
N SER A 422 -8.83 -2.39 -8.11
CA SER A 422 -7.40 -2.42 -8.43
C SER A 422 -6.94 -3.86 -8.65
N GLU A 423 -6.30 -4.11 -9.79
CA GLU A 423 -5.70 -5.41 -10.07
C GLU A 423 -4.56 -5.66 -9.07
N GLY A 424 -4.53 -6.88 -8.53
CA GLY A 424 -3.43 -7.33 -7.68
C GLY A 424 -2.12 -7.40 -8.46
N ILE A 425 -0.98 -7.40 -7.75
CA ILE A 425 0.36 -7.35 -8.36
C ILE A 425 1.07 -8.72 -8.41
N LEU A 426 0.49 -9.77 -7.84
CA LEU A 426 1.09 -11.11 -7.75
C LEU A 426 0.93 -11.89 -9.05
N THR A 427 2.06 -12.33 -9.60
CA THR A 427 2.09 -13.32 -10.69
C THR A 427 1.70 -14.71 -10.16
N ILE A 428 1.45 -15.66 -11.07
CA ILE A 428 1.23 -17.07 -10.71
C ILE A 428 2.45 -17.61 -9.94
N ASN A 429 3.66 -17.29 -10.40
CA ASN A 429 4.89 -17.73 -9.73
C ASN A 429 5.01 -17.17 -8.30
N ASP A 430 4.64 -15.90 -8.10
CA ASP A 430 4.64 -15.29 -6.77
C ASP A 430 3.68 -16.02 -5.80
N LYS A 431 2.47 -16.34 -6.27
CA LYS A 431 1.49 -17.12 -5.49
C LYS A 431 2.05 -18.49 -5.11
N LEU A 432 2.74 -19.17 -6.03
CA LEU A 432 3.36 -20.48 -5.78
C LEU A 432 4.50 -20.38 -4.75
N VAL A 433 5.38 -19.38 -4.88
CA VAL A 433 6.44 -19.13 -3.89
C VAL A 433 5.82 -18.93 -2.50
N ILE A 434 4.80 -18.09 -2.37
CA ILE A 434 4.12 -17.85 -1.09
C ILE A 434 3.55 -19.16 -0.51
N ILE A 435 2.86 -19.98 -1.32
CA ILE A 435 2.29 -21.25 -0.86
C ILE A 435 3.38 -22.23 -0.42
N ASP A 436 4.42 -22.40 -1.22
CA ASP A 436 5.48 -23.38 -0.97
C ASP A 436 6.28 -23.00 0.29
N GLN A 437 6.55 -21.71 0.47
CA GLN A 437 7.17 -21.16 1.68
C GLN A 437 6.26 -21.28 2.92
N ALA A 438 4.95 -21.01 2.79
CA ALA A 438 3.98 -21.20 3.86
C ALA A 438 3.86 -22.66 4.30
N ARG A 439 3.96 -23.60 3.36
CA ARG A 439 3.94 -25.03 3.69
C ARG A 439 5.21 -25.42 4.45
N ALA A 440 6.37 -25.03 3.94
CA ALA A 440 7.66 -25.35 4.54
C ALA A 440 7.78 -24.82 5.98
N ILE A 441 7.40 -23.57 6.22
CA ILE A 441 7.50 -22.93 7.53
C ILE A 441 6.52 -23.54 8.55
N ILE A 442 5.28 -23.86 8.14
CA ILE A 442 4.31 -24.53 9.02
C ILE A 442 4.80 -25.94 9.37
N GLU A 443 5.31 -26.68 8.40
CA GLU A 443 5.76 -28.06 8.62
C GLU A 443 7.02 -28.14 9.48
N GLN A 444 7.98 -27.23 9.30
CA GLN A 444 9.28 -27.30 9.94
C GLN A 444 9.40 -26.47 11.22
N ALA A 445 8.65 -25.39 11.38
CA ALA A 445 8.83 -24.43 12.47
C ALA A 445 7.63 -24.33 13.42
N TYR A 446 6.40 -24.58 12.96
CA TYR A 446 5.21 -24.30 13.76
C TYR A 446 5.02 -25.31 14.91
N VAL A 447 5.38 -24.87 16.13
CA VAL A 447 5.47 -25.74 17.31
C VAL A 447 4.12 -26.27 17.80
N HIS A 448 3.02 -25.55 17.54
CA HIS A 448 1.68 -25.93 17.98
C HIS A 448 0.92 -26.78 16.96
N LEU A 449 1.51 -27.11 15.81
CA LEU A 449 0.80 -27.84 14.73
C LEU A 449 0.07 -29.09 15.22
N ILE A 450 0.73 -29.94 16.00
CA ILE A 450 0.14 -31.18 16.53
C ILE A 450 -1.05 -30.89 17.45
N GLN A 451 -0.92 -29.87 18.32
CA GLN A 451 -1.97 -29.45 19.24
C GLN A 451 -3.17 -28.88 18.47
N LYS A 452 -2.94 -28.00 17.50
CA LYS A 452 -4.02 -27.36 16.72
C LYS A 452 -4.72 -28.32 15.78
N ASN A 453 -4.00 -29.29 15.19
CA ASN A 453 -4.61 -30.37 14.41
C ASN A 453 -5.58 -31.17 15.27
N ALA A 454 -5.20 -31.49 16.53
CA ALA A 454 -6.05 -32.23 17.45
C ALA A 454 -7.24 -31.39 17.97
N MET A 455 -6.99 -30.14 18.37
CA MET A 455 -8.03 -29.29 18.98
C MET A 455 -9.06 -28.76 17.99
N TYR A 456 -8.63 -28.41 16.78
CA TYR A 456 -9.46 -27.66 15.83
C TYR A 456 -9.72 -28.38 14.51
N ALA A 457 -9.25 -29.63 14.36
CA ALA A 457 -9.28 -30.37 13.10
C ALA A 457 -8.70 -29.56 11.92
N ALA A 458 -7.78 -28.64 12.20
CA ALA A 458 -7.12 -27.84 11.19
C ALA A 458 -6.08 -28.70 10.47
N ASN A 459 -6.06 -28.68 9.14
CA ASN A 459 -5.02 -29.33 8.34
C ASN A 459 -4.42 -28.33 7.34
N PRO A 460 -3.59 -27.39 7.81
CA PRO A 460 -3.08 -26.31 6.96
C PRO A 460 -2.18 -26.82 5.83
N ILE A 461 -1.41 -27.87 6.07
CA ILE A 461 -0.46 -28.44 5.08
C ILE A 461 -1.21 -28.99 3.87
N ASP A 462 -2.26 -29.78 4.08
CA ASP A 462 -3.05 -30.32 2.97
C ASP A 462 -3.87 -29.23 2.28
N ARG A 463 -4.40 -28.25 3.02
CA ARG A 463 -5.10 -27.09 2.43
C ARG A 463 -4.18 -26.25 1.55
N LEU A 464 -2.92 -26.05 1.94
CA LEU A 464 -1.90 -25.37 1.10
C LEU A 464 -1.59 -26.18 -0.16
N ARG A 465 -1.50 -27.51 -0.05
CA ARG A 465 -1.33 -28.42 -1.20
C ARG A 465 -2.48 -28.30 -2.20
N VAL A 466 -3.71 -28.28 -1.72
CA VAL A 466 -4.90 -28.06 -2.55
C VAL A 466 -4.88 -26.67 -3.20
N LEU A 467 -4.55 -25.62 -2.44
CA LEU A 467 -4.46 -24.27 -2.97
C LEU A 467 -3.40 -24.15 -4.07
N ARG A 468 -2.25 -24.82 -3.91
CA ARG A 468 -1.21 -24.93 -4.94
C ARG A 468 -1.74 -25.51 -6.25
N ASN A 469 -2.49 -26.60 -6.17
CA ASN A 469 -3.09 -27.24 -7.35
C ASN A 469 -4.13 -26.33 -8.02
N VAL A 470 -4.91 -25.58 -7.25
CA VAL A 470 -5.86 -24.59 -7.79
C VAL A 470 -5.12 -23.47 -8.54
N VAL A 471 -4.00 -22.96 -8.01
CA VAL A 471 -3.20 -21.93 -8.67
C VAL A 471 -2.56 -22.41 -9.99
N LEU A 472 -2.22 -23.71 -10.09
CA LEU A 472 -1.67 -24.31 -11.30
C LEU A 472 -2.71 -24.72 -12.34
N SER A 473 -3.99 -24.76 -11.98
CA SER A 473 -5.05 -25.22 -12.88
C SER A 473 -5.32 -24.21 -13.99
N GLU A 474 -5.09 -24.61 -15.24
CA GLU A 474 -5.38 -23.79 -16.43
C GLU A 474 -6.88 -23.43 -16.56
N ASN A 475 -7.77 -24.25 -15.96
CA ASN A 475 -9.22 -24.07 -16.03
C ASN A 475 -9.81 -23.13 -14.95
N GLN A 476 -9.00 -22.61 -14.01
CA GLN A 476 -9.48 -21.77 -12.91
C GLN A 476 -8.51 -20.61 -12.62
N ILE A 477 -8.86 -19.40 -13.07
CA ILE A 477 -8.12 -18.18 -12.73
C ILE A 477 -8.57 -17.69 -11.36
N ILE A 478 -7.74 -17.90 -10.34
CA ILE A 478 -7.96 -17.36 -8.99
C ILE A 478 -7.51 -15.88 -8.92
N SER A 479 -8.46 -14.99 -8.59
CA SER A 479 -8.15 -13.58 -8.36
C SER A 479 -7.17 -13.42 -7.18
N GLU A 480 -6.40 -12.34 -7.16
CA GLU A 480 -5.44 -12.13 -6.06
C GLU A 480 -6.12 -11.98 -4.70
N LEU A 481 -7.24 -11.25 -4.63
CA LEU A 481 -7.98 -11.12 -3.37
C LEU A 481 -8.49 -12.49 -2.88
N GLU A 482 -8.95 -13.33 -3.80
CA GLU A 482 -9.37 -14.70 -3.48
C GLU A 482 -8.20 -15.55 -3.00
N PHE A 483 -7.03 -15.44 -3.63
CA PHE A 483 -5.80 -16.09 -3.18
C PHE A 483 -5.43 -15.68 -1.74
N HIS A 484 -5.40 -14.38 -1.44
CA HIS A 484 -5.12 -13.86 -0.10
C HIS A 484 -6.18 -14.29 0.92
N ARG A 485 -7.44 -14.41 0.50
CA ARG A 485 -8.52 -14.92 1.33
C ARG A 485 -8.27 -16.37 1.72
N ARG A 486 -7.99 -17.25 0.77
CA ARG A 486 -7.72 -18.67 1.04
C ARG A 486 -6.45 -18.86 1.86
N MET A 487 -5.40 -18.08 1.62
CA MET A 487 -4.20 -18.05 2.46
C MET A 487 -4.56 -17.66 3.90
N THR A 488 -5.23 -16.51 4.10
CA THR A 488 -5.62 -16.06 5.44
C THR A 488 -6.51 -17.09 6.15
N GLU A 489 -7.49 -17.69 5.47
CA GLU A 489 -8.37 -18.74 6.01
C GLU A 489 -7.63 -20.02 6.45
N ILE A 490 -6.49 -20.33 5.81
CA ILE A 490 -5.64 -21.43 6.24
C ILE A 490 -4.99 -21.11 7.58
N PHE A 491 -4.38 -19.93 7.69
CA PHE A 491 -3.71 -19.50 8.92
C PHE A 491 -4.71 -19.28 10.07
N THR A 492 -5.84 -18.62 9.83
CA THR A 492 -6.85 -18.37 10.88
C THR A 492 -7.50 -19.65 11.41
N SER A 493 -7.54 -20.73 10.62
CA SER A 493 -8.03 -22.03 11.09
C SER A 493 -7.19 -22.65 12.20
N LEU A 494 -5.92 -22.24 12.33
CA LEU A 494 -5.04 -22.67 13.43
C LEU A 494 -5.43 -22.03 14.77
N ARG A 495 -6.26 -20.98 14.76
CA ARG A 495 -6.66 -20.20 15.95
C ARG A 495 -5.44 -19.86 16.82
N ASP A 496 -4.43 -19.31 16.17
CA ASP A 496 -3.16 -18.92 16.77
C ASP A 496 -2.81 -17.54 16.21
N LEU A 497 -2.72 -16.54 17.07
CA LEU A 497 -2.52 -15.17 16.64
C LEU A 497 -1.05 -14.86 16.31
N HIS A 498 -0.12 -15.69 16.78
CA HIS A 498 1.29 -15.61 16.41
C HIS A 498 1.55 -16.15 15.02
N THR A 499 0.63 -16.98 14.53
CA THR A 499 0.78 -17.70 13.27
C THR A 499 -0.10 -17.10 12.19
N LEU A 500 0.46 -16.20 11.38
CA LEU A 500 -0.29 -15.46 10.37
C LEU A 500 0.48 -15.18 9.09
N TYR A 501 -0.28 -14.95 8.03
CA TYR A 501 0.19 -14.46 6.73
C TYR A 501 -0.04 -12.94 6.63
N GLN A 502 1.01 -12.20 6.30
CA GLN A 502 0.94 -10.76 6.02
C GLN A 502 0.74 -10.52 4.52
N LEU A 503 -0.23 -9.69 4.19
CA LEU A 503 -0.51 -9.35 2.80
C LEU A 503 0.58 -8.46 2.21
N PRO A 504 0.95 -8.65 0.94
CA PRO A 504 1.91 -7.81 0.22
C PRO A 504 1.35 -6.43 -0.11
N GLU A 505 2.19 -5.56 -0.68
CA GLU A 505 1.67 -4.39 -1.41
C GLU A 505 0.69 -4.84 -2.53
N PRO A 506 -0.32 -4.02 -2.88
CA PRO A 506 -0.63 -2.71 -2.32
C PRO A 506 -1.37 -2.78 -0.97
N TYR A 507 -1.76 -3.94 -0.47
CA TYR A 507 -2.54 -4.07 0.77
C TYR A 507 -1.73 -3.65 2.01
N ALA A 508 -0.44 -3.98 2.06
CA ALA A 508 0.43 -3.71 3.20
C ALA A 508 0.44 -2.22 3.65
N SER A 509 0.26 -1.30 2.71
CA SER A 509 0.25 0.15 2.95
C SER A 509 -1.14 0.75 3.19
N LYS A 510 -2.20 -0.06 3.23
CA LYS A 510 -3.60 0.40 3.25
C LYS A 510 -4.33 0.07 4.55
N VAL A 511 -5.33 0.89 4.85
CA VAL A 511 -6.20 0.72 6.00
C VAL A 511 -7.64 0.93 5.55
N ALA A 512 -8.48 -0.10 5.68
CA ALA A 512 -9.92 0.04 5.53
C ALA A 512 -10.53 0.49 6.87
N TYR A 513 -11.33 1.56 6.86
CA TYR A 513 -11.94 2.07 8.09
C TYR A 513 -13.32 2.69 7.86
N LEU A 514 -14.11 2.70 8.92
CA LEU A 514 -15.30 3.50 9.09
C LEU A 514 -14.96 4.70 9.99
N PRO A 515 -15.65 5.85 9.85
CA PRO A 515 -15.28 7.09 10.54
C PRO A 515 -15.66 7.10 12.02
N PHE A 516 -15.81 5.95 12.68
CA PHE A 516 -16.17 5.83 14.09
C PHE A 516 -15.66 4.52 14.72
N PHE A 517 -15.64 4.46 16.05
CA PHE A 517 -15.32 3.26 16.81
C PHE A 517 -16.52 2.79 17.64
N VAL A 518 -16.62 1.47 17.81
CA VAL A 518 -17.62 0.82 18.67
C VAL A 518 -16.90 0.18 19.84
N GLU A 519 -17.40 0.41 21.06
CA GLU A 519 -16.93 -0.27 22.28
C GLU A 519 -18.12 -0.87 23.03
N GLN A 520 -17.86 -1.93 23.79
CA GLN A 520 -18.86 -2.64 24.59
C GLN A 520 -18.87 -2.12 26.03
N TYR A 521 -20.07 -1.98 26.59
CA TYR A 521 -20.29 -1.75 28.01
C TYR A 521 -21.47 -2.60 28.51
N TYR A 522 -21.69 -2.63 29.82
CA TYR A 522 -22.78 -3.40 30.43
C TYR A 522 -23.74 -2.49 31.21
N GLU A 523 -25.03 -2.80 31.12
CA GLU A 523 -26.08 -2.30 32.01
C GLU A 523 -26.66 -3.50 32.78
N GLY A 524 -26.24 -3.68 34.03
CA GLY A 524 -26.45 -4.97 34.71
C GLY A 524 -25.58 -6.05 34.07
N GLU A 525 -26.19 -7.15 33.66
CA GLU A 525 -25.53 -8.23 32.91
C GLU A 525 -25.71 -8.10 31.38
N ASP A 526 -26.52 -7.13 30.92
CA ASP A 526 -26.85 -6.98 29.51
C ASP A 526 -25.75 -6.22 28.75
N PRO A 527 -25.16 -6.81 27.69
CA PRO A 527 -24.14 -6.14 26.88
C PRO A 527 -24.77 -5.10 25.95
N LYS A 528 -24.20 -3.90 25.98
CA LYS A 528 -24.56 -2.73 25.16
C LYS A 528 -23.35 -2.26 24.36
N TYR A 529 -23.60 -1.61 23.23
CA TYR A 529 -22.54 -1.19 22.30
C TYR A 529 -22.70 0.28 21.95
N ILE A 530 -21.63 1.05 22.09
CA ILE A 530 -21.69 2.51 21.97
C ILE A 530 -20.68 3.00 20.94
N ILE A 531 -21.04 4.07 20.23
CA ILE A 531 -20.07 4.85 19.47
C ILE A 531 -19.21 5.61 20.47
N SER A 532 -17.96 5.17 20.66
CA SER A 532 -17.09 5.78 21.67
C SER A 532 -16.31 6.98 21.14
N LYS A 533 -15.98 6.96 19.84
CA LYS A 533 -15.15 7.97 19.18
C LYS A 533 -15.56 8.15 17.72
N THR A 534 -15.47 9.39 17.23
CA THR A 534 -15.77 9.75 15.83
C THR A 534 -14.59 10.44 15.15
N ILE A 535 -14.51 10.32 13.82
CA ILE A 535 -13.43 10.86 13.00
C ILE A 535 -14.02 11.83 11.98
N GLY A 536 -13.56 13.09 12.01
CA GLY A 536 -14.12 14.17 11.19
C GLY A 536 -15.49 14.64 11.70
N ASN A 537 -16.16 15.50 10.93
CA ASN A 537 -17.48 16.03 11.27
C ASN A 537 -18.60 15.09 10.83
N ILE A 538 -18.60 13.85 11.34
CA ILE A 538 -19.71 12.90 11.10
C ILE A 538 -20.86 13.07 12.11
N SER A 539 -20.61 13.79 13.21
CA SER A 539 -21.58 14.18 14.24
C SER A 539 -22.59 15.16 13.65
N THR A 540 -23.60 14.63 12.97
CA THR A 540 -24.66 15.40 12.30
C THR A 540 -26.01 14.93 12.84
N GLY A 541 -26.74 15.87 13.46
CA GLY A 541 -28.10 15.65 13.99
C GLY A 541 -28.17 14.63 15.12
N SER A 542 -28.38 13.36 14.78
CA SER A 542 -28.76 12.29 15.71
C SER A 542 -27.69 11.20 15.90
N PHE A 543 -26.63 11.17 15.09
CA PHE A 543 -25.56 10.16 15.15
C PHE A 543 -24.25 10.81 15.61
N GLY A 544 -23.57 10.23 16.61
CA GLY A 544 -22.31 10.75 17.16
C GLY A 544 -21.83 9.94 18.35
N GLU A 545 -20.82 10.44 19.07
CA GLU A 545 -20.31 9.81 20.29
C GLU A 545 -21.41 9.67 21.36
N GLY A 546 -21.43 8.54 22.06
CA GLY A 546 -22.41 8.22 23.10
C GLY A 546 -23.69 7.56 22.60
N VAL A 547 -23.86 7.39 21.29
CA VAL A 547 -25.03 6.72 20.68
C VAL A 547 -24.91 5.20 20.79
N GLU A 548 -25.98 4.53 21.19
CA GLU A 548 -26.05 3.06 21.26
C GLU A 548 -26.34 2.46 19.88
N VAL A 549 -25.53 1.49 19.47
CA VAL A 549 -25.71 0.73 18.24
C VAL A 549 -26.42 -0.58 18.57
N THR A 550 -27.52 -0.86 17.88
CA THR A 550 -28.33 -2.07 18.11
C THR A 550 -28.10 -3.11 17.01
N HIS A 551 -27.99 -2.69 15.76
CA HIS A 551 -27.83 -3.61 14.62
C HIS A 551 -26.75 -3.14 13.63
N TRP A 552 -26.14 -4.14 12.98
CA TRP A 552 -25.13 -4.01 11.95
C TRP A 552 -25.60 -4.76 10.69
N ASN A 553 -25.93 -4.04 9.62
CA ASN A 553 -26.55 -4.60 8.41
C ASN A 553 -27.82 -5.43 8.70
N GLY A 554 -28.63 -4.98 9.66
CA GLY A 554 -29.85 -5.67 10.07
C GLY A 554 -29.63 -6.86 11.02
N MET A 555 -28.39 -7.25 11.30
CA MET A 555 -28.05 -8.27 12.30
C MET A 555 -27.85 -7.61 13.68
N PRO A 556 -28.35 -8.18 14.80
CA PRO A 556 -28.02 -7.70 16.14
C PRO A 556 -26.49 -7.57 16.30
N ILE A 557 -26.01 -6.43 16.80
CA ILE A 557 -24.58 -6.10 16.72
C ILE A 557 -23.69 -7.14 17.42
N GLN A 558 -24.13 -7.71 18.53
CA GLN A 558 -23.41 -8.79 19.21
C GLN A 558 -23.19 -10.00 18.29
N GLN A 559 -24.22 -10.39 17.54
CA GLN A 559 -24.12 -11.47 16.57
C GLN A 559 -23.21 -11.09 15.40
N ALA A 560 -23.25 -9.84 14.94
CA ALA A 560 -22.35 -9.35 13.90
C ALA A 560 -20.89 -9.38 14.34
N ILE A 561 -20.60 -9.06 15.59
CA ILE A 561 -19.26 -9.15 16.20
C ILE A 561 -18.80 -10.62 16.24
N LEU A 562 -19.66 -11.54 16.71
CA LEU A 562 -19.37 -12.97 16.77
C LEU A 562 -19.09 -13.57 15.38
N VAL A 563 -19.89 -13.20 14.38
CA VAL A 563 -19.68 -13.63 12.98
C VAL A 563 -18.39 -13.06 12.43
N ASN A 564 -18.12 -11.76 12.62
CA ASN A 564 -16.89 -11.13 12.17
C ASN A 564 -15.66 -11.75 12.85
N GLY A 565 -15.74 -12.07 14.15
CA GLY A 565 -14.67 -12.75 14.90
C GLY A 565 -14.37 -14.20 14.46
N ARG A 566 -15.17 -14.81 13.58
CA ARG A 566 -14.84 -16.11 12.94
C ARG A 566 -13.79 -15.97 11.84
N SER A 567 -13.67 -14.80 11.24
CA SER A 567 -12.70 -14.53 10.19
C SER A 567 -11.31 -14.16 10.71
N TYR A 568 -11.13 -14.06 12.04
CA TYR A 568 -9.87 -13.71 12.68
C TYR A 568 -9.39 -14.79 13.63
N ALA A 569 -8.07 -14.89 13.77
CA ALA A 569 -7.46 -15.74 14.76
C ALA A 569 -7.71 -15.19 16.18
N GLY A 570 -7.74 -16.11 17.13
CA GLY A 570 -7.73 -15.86 18.56
C GLY A 570 -7.71 -17.21 19.27
N SER A 571 -6.79 -17.38 20.22
CA SER A 571 -6.55 -18.67 20.88
C SER A 571 -7.70 -19.11 21.80
N ASN A 572 -8.66 -18.23 22.08
CA ASN A 572 -9.92 -18.55 22.75
C ASN A 572 -11.08 -17.66 22.25
N ASP A 573 -12.31 -17.98 22.66
CA ASP A 573 -13.51 -17.31 22.13
C ASP A 573 -13.66 -15.85 22.58
N VAL A 574 -13.20 -15.49 23.78
CA VAL A 574 -13.24 -14.09 24.24
C VAL A 574 -12.25 -13.22 23.46
N ALA A 575 -11.04 -13.73 23.17
CA ALA A 575 -10.08 -13.04 22.31
C ALA A 575 -10.64 -12.88 20.89
N ARG A 576 -11.29 -13.90 20.34
CA ARG A 576 -11.95 -13.82 19.03
C ARG A 576 -13.09 -12.79 19.00
N PHE A 577 -13.90 -12.73 20.07
CA PHE A 577 -14.94 -11.72 20.21
C PHE A 577 -14.35 -10.30 20.22
N ALA A 578 -13.33 -10.05 21.05
CA ALA A 578 -12.65 -8.76 21.12
C ALA A 578 -12.05 -8.33 19.76
N ARG A 579 -11.49 -9.28 18.99
CA ARG A 579 -11.03 -9.03 17.61
C ARG A 579 -12.16 -8.73 16.64
N GLY A 580 -13.27 -9.47 16.77
CA GLY A 580 -14.48 -9.22 16.00
C GLY A 580 -15.01 -7.80 16.23
N LEU A 581 -14.92 -7.29 17.45
CA LEU A 581 -15.33 -5.93 17.79
C LEU A 581 -14.35 -4.89 17.22
N ASP A 582 -13.05 -5.07 17.43
CA ASP A 582 -12.03 -4.09 17.02
C ASP A 582 -11.94 -3.93 15.49
N SER A 583 -12.07 -5.04 14.76
CA SER A 583 -12.02 -5.08 13.28
C SER A 583 -13.35 -4.71 12.59
N LEU A 584 -14.41 -4.46 13.38
CA LEU A 584 -15.73 -4.12 12.85
C LEU A 584 -15.71 -2.76 12.14
N THR A 585 -14.87 -1.83 12.61
CA THR A 585 -14.76 -0.48 12.04
C THR A 585 -13.36 -0.14 11.51
N PHE A 586 -12.35 -0.96 11.75
CA PHE A 586 -10.96 -0.60 11.42
C PHE A 586 -10.10 -1.82 11.09
N ARG A 587 -9.52 -1.85 9.89
CA ARG A 587 -8.76 -2.99 9.35
C ARG A 587 -7.49 -2.54 8.63
N PRO A 588 -6.32 -2.62 9.28
CA PRO A 588 -5.05 -2.50 8.59
C PRO A 588 -4.87 -3.68 7.64
N LEU A 589 -4.76 -3.40 6.34
CA LEU A 589 -4.84 -4.45 5.32
C LEU A 589 -3.58 -5.33 5.21
N LYS A 590 -2.48 -4.93 5.88
CA LYS A 590 -1.29 -5.77 6.06
C LYS A 590 -1.58 -7.09 6.79
N VAL A 591 -2.52 -7.08 7.74
CA VAL A 591 -2.79 -8.22 8.65
C VAL A 591 -4.26 -8.61 8.69
N MET A 592 -5.13 -7.90 7.97
CA MET A 592 -6.57 -8.17 7.90
C MET A 592 -7.04 -8.05 6.45
N LEU A 593 -7.95 -8.91 6.04
CA LEU A 593 -8.57 -8.79 4.72
C LEU A 593 -9.49 -7.55 4.65
N PRO A 594 -9.61 -6.93 3.46
CA PRO A 594 -10.60 -5.88 3.25
C PRO A 594 -12.02 -6.41 3.56
N PRO A 595 -12.93 -5.56 4.07
CA PRO A 595 -14.32 -5.93 4.29
C PRO A 595 -14.98 -6.49 3.02
N GLU A 596 -15.89 -7.44 3.18
CA GLU A 596 -16.68 -7.95 2.05
C GLU A 596 -17.71 -6.92 1.60
N ALA A 597 -18.48 -6.37 2.55
CA ALA A 597 -19.46 -5.33 2.28
C ALA A 597 -18.78 -3.97 2.01
N GLU A 598 -19.14 -3.32 0.89
CA GLU A 598 -18.63 -2.00 0.51
C GLU A 598 -19.15 -0.88 1.43
N TRP A 599 -20.35 -1.07 2.00
CA TRP A 599 -20.97 -0.19 2.97
C TRP A 599 -21.60 -0.98 4.11
N VAL A 600 -21.93 -0.27 5.19
CA VAL A 600 -22.67 -0.81 6.33
C VAL A 600 -23.88 0.08 6.64
N ASN A 601 -25.01 -0.54 6.97
CA ASN A 601 -26.19 0.12 7.53
C ASN A 601 -26.18 -0.10 9.05
N ILE A 602 -26.14 1.00 9.80
CA ILE A 602 -26.10 0.99 11.26
C ILE A 602 -27.47 1.39 11.78
N SER A 603 -28.10 0.51 12.57
CA SER A 603 -29.27 0.86 13.36
C SER A 603 -28.85 1.27 14.75
N TYR A 604 -29.31 2.43 15.21
CA TYR A 604 -28.88 3.02 16.47
C TYR A 604 -30.01 3.72 17.20
N LEU A 605 -29.90 3.83 18.53
CA LEU A 605 -30.80 4.60 19.37
C LEU A 605 -30.28 6.03 19.47
N ASN A 606 -31.07 7.00 19.00
CA ASN A 606 -30.75 8.40 19.20
C ASN A 606 -30.93 8.81 20.68
N LYS A 607 -30.58 10.06 21.02
CA LYS A 607 -30.72 10.59 22.39
C LYS A 607 -32.15 10.58 22.95
N THR A 608 -33.17 10.43 22.09
CA THR A 608 -34.58 10.38 22.48
C THR A 608 -35.12 8.94 22.51
N GLY A 609 -34.27 7.92 22.40
CA GLY A 609 -34.67 6.50 22.41
C GLY A 609 -35.34 6.00 21.14
N ARG A 610 -35.34 6.77 20.04
CA ARG A 610 -35.87 6.34 18.74
C ARG A 610 -34.81 5.59 17.95
N ILE A 611 -35.20 4.47 17.33
CA ILE A 611 -34.35 3.71 16.43
C ILE A 611 -34.25 4.46 15.10
N LEU A 612 -33.02 4.74 14.67
CA LEU A 612 -32.71 5.35 13.38
C LEU A 612 -31.71 4.49 12.62
N ASN A 613 -31.64 4.68 11.30
CA ASN A 613 -30.73 3.97 10.41
C ASN A 613 -29.82 4.96 9.67
N LYS A 614 -28.53 4.63 9.56
CA LYS A 614 -27.57 5.41 8.78
C LYS A 614 -26.59 4.52 8.03
N ARG A 615 -26.38 4.80 6.74
CA ARG A 615 -25.43 4.08 5.88
C ARG A 615 -24.06 4.74 5.91
N PHE A 616 -23.01 3.93 5.99
CA PHE A 616 -21.62 4.37 5.92
C PHE A 616 -20.84 3.55 4.89
N GLN A 617 -20.11 4.23 4.02
CA GLN A 617 -19.19 3.59 3.08
C GLN A 617 -17.87 3.27 3.77
N TRP A 618 -17.30 2.09 3.50
CA TRP A 618 -15.92 1.80 3.90
C TRP A 618 -14.96 2.67 3.10
N LYS A 619 -14.04 3.32 3.82
CA LYS A 619 -12.97 4.11 3.24
C LYS A 619 -11.68 3.33 3.31
N VAL A 620 -10.81 3.52 2.31
CA VAL A 620 -9.46 2.98 2.30
C VAL A 620 -8.50 4.15 2.24
N GLY A 621 -7.70 4.30 3.31
CA GLY A 621 -6.64 5.29 3.39
C GLY A 621 -5.28 4.64 3.17
N SER A 622 -4.33 5.43 2.64
CA SER A 622 -2.92 5.03 2.63
C SER A 622 -2.26 5.48 3.93
N ASN A 623 -1.54 4.59 4.60
CA ASN A 623 -0.72 4.95 5.76
C ASN A 623 0.73 4.55 5.49
N PHE A 624 1.46 5.45 4.82
CA PHE A 624 2.85 5.24 4.40
C PHE A 624 3.85 5.15 5.57
N ASP A 625 3.43 5.49 6.79
CA ASP A 625 4.22 5.29 8.00
C ASP A 625 4.22 3.81 8.47
N LEU A 626 3.38 2.93 7.91
CA LEU A 626 3.37 1.49 8.24
C LEU A 626 4.57 0.72 7.66
N ALA A 627 5.30 1.29 6.69
CA ALA A 627 6.57 0.74 6.25
C ALA A 627 7.65 0.75 7.37
N MET A 628 7.42 1.48 8.47
CA MET A 628 8.25 1.49 9.68
C MET A 628 7.93 0.35 10.65
N LEU A 629 6.86 -0.42 10.44
CA LEU A 629 6.55 -1.64 11.21
C LEU A 629 7.43 -2.83 10.79
N LYS A 630 8.63 -2.58 10.28
CA LYS A 630 9.67 -3.61 10.25
C LYS A 630 9.82 -4.10 11.69
N GLN A 631 9.83 -5.42 11.87
CA GLN A 631 10.47 -5.94 13.08
C GLN A 631 11.88 -5.32 13.13
N PRO A 632 12.45 -5.05 14.31
CA PRO A 632 13.89 -4.87 14.35
C PRO A 632 14.48 -6.14 13.70
N ASP A 633 14.96 -6.00 12.47
CA ASP A 633 15.74 -7.04 11.83
C ASP A 633 16.88 -7.39 12.80
N ALA A 634 17.33 -8.65 12.77
CA ALA A 634 18.52 -9.07 13.50
C ALA A 634 19.63 -8.00 13.34
N LYS A 635 20.29 -7.65 14.46
CA LYS A 635 21.28 -6.55 14.56
C LYS A 635 22.04 -6.34 13.24
N GLN A 636 21.93 -5.16 12.64
CA GLN A 636 22.90 -4.76 11.61
C GLN A 636 24.25 -4.51 12.28
N GLU A 637 25.34 -4.86 11.59
CA GLU A 637 26.72 -4.62 12.07
C GLU A 637 26.88 -3.16 12.52
N GLY A 638 27.12 -2.95 13.82
CA GLY A 638 27.37 -1.63 14.43
C GLY A 638 26.46 -1.23 15.59
N ASP A 639 25.32 -1.91 15.82
CA ASP A 639 24.38 -1.57 16.92
C ASP A 639 24.69 -2.33 18.23
N GLN A 640 25.63 -1.81 19.03
CA GLN A 640 26.12 -2.48 20.25
C GLN A 640 25.07 -2.63 21.39
N HIS A 641 23.92 -1.94 21.34
CA HIS A 641 22.98 -1.84 22.48
C HIS A 641 21.50 -2.20 22.21
N LYS A 642 21.15 -2.80 21.06
CA LYS A 642 19.77 -3.26 20.75
C LYS A 642 19.61 -4.78 20.88
N ASP A 643 18.44 -5.24 21.30
CA ASP A 643 18.06 -6.66 21.30
C ASP A 643 17.76 -7.12 19.86
N SER A 644 18.16 -8.34 19.46
CA SER A 644 18.00 -8.90 18.10
C SER A 644 16.55 -9.17 17.68
N GLY A 645 15.59 -8.98 18.59
CA GLY A 645 14.17 -9.29 18.36
C GLY A 645 13.83 -10.79 18.37
N LEU A 646 14.81 -11.68 18.50
CA LEU A 646 14.64 -13.14 18.45
C LEU A 646 14.02 -13.74 19.73
N ALA A 647 14.01 -12.98 20.83
CA ALA A 647 13.34 -13.29 22.09
C ALA A 647 11.96 -12.62 22.22
N ASN A 648 11.33 -12.23 21.10
CA ASN A 648 10.02 -11.58 21.13
C ASN A 648 8.86 -12.59 21.12
N GLY A 649 7.84 -12.26 21.90
CA GLY A 649 6.50 -12.80 21.78
C GLY A 649 5.58 -11.59 21.68
N PHE A 650 5.12 -11.26 20.47
CA PHE A 650 4.17 -10.17 20.29
C PHE A 650 3.11 -10.53 19.25
N ASP A 651 1.90 -10.03 19.51
CA ASP A 651 0.83 -9.99 18.52
C ASP A 651 1.03 -8.82 17.57
N ILE A 652 1.44 -9.15 16.35
CA ILE A 652 1.63 -8.16 15.29
C ILE A 652 0.31 -7.51 14.86
N THR A 653 -0.83 -8.20 14.99
CA THR A 653 -2.14 -7.66 14.61
C THR A 653 -2.53 -6.48 15.49
N SER A 654 -2.56 -6.64 16.83
CA SER A 654 -2.84 -5.52 17.74
C SER A 654 -1.80 -4.42 17.60
N LYS A 655 -0.52 -4.75 17.44
CA LYS A 655 0.53 -3.75 17.26
C LYS A 655 0.26 -2.88 16.03
N VAL A 656 0.04 -3.51 14.88
CA VAL A 656 -0.29 -2.81 13.62
C VAL A 656 -1.55 -1.99 13.82
N VAL A 657 -2.61 -2.53 14.42
CA VAL A 657 -3.85 -1.77 14.68
C VAL A 657 -3.61 -0.55 15.57
N GLN A 658 -2.91 -0.69 16.69
CA GLN A 658 -2.64 0.41 17.63
C GLN A 658 -1.77 1.49 17.01
N GLU A 659 -0.68 1.11 16.35
CA GLU A 659 0.21 2.06 15.67
C GLU A 659 -0.52 2.76 14.52
N THR A 660 -1.31 2.02 13.75
CA THR A 660 -2.15 2.61 12.69
C THR A 660 -3.15 3.58 13.30
N LYS A 661 -3.87 3.20 14.35
CA LYS A 661 -4.80 4.12 15.05
C LYS A 661 -4.06 5.36 15.56
N ARG A 662 -2.88 5.21 16.15
CA ARG A 662 -2.07 6.33 16.64
C ARG A 662 -1.59 7.25 15.51
N ALA A 663 -1.09 6.69 14.41
CA ALA A 663 -0.61 7.45 13.26
C ALA A 663 -1.76 8.16 12.52
N PHE A 664 -2.84 7.41 12.28
CA PHE A 664 -3.99 7.85 11.51
C PHE A 664 -4.86 8.85 12.28
N PHE A 665 -5.04 8.68 13.61
CA PHE A 665 -5.90 9.55 14.43
C PHE A 665 -5.13 10.53 15.34
N GLY A 666 -3.87 10.24 15.68
CA GLY A 666 -3.05 11.15 16.49
C GLY A 666 -2.62 12.43 15.76
N LYS A 667 -2.43 12.37 14.43
CA LYS A 667 -2.20 13.58 13.59
C LYS A 667 -3.42 14.51 13.57
N LEU A 668 -4.63 13.96 13.51
CA LEU A 668 -5.90 14.71 13.56
C LEU A 668 -6.13 15.41 14.92
N GLN A 669 -5.65 14.83 16.02
CA GLN A 669 -5.79 15.41 17.35
C GLN A 669 -4.76 16.52 17.63
N LYS A 670 -3.50 16.38 17.15
CA LYS A 670 -2.47 17.42 17.28
C LYS A 670 -2.80 18.73 16.58
N LEU A 671 -3.60 18.69 15.50
CA LEU A 671 -4.13 19.89 14.84
C LEU A 671 -5.20 20.62 15.69
N LYS A 672 -5.74 19.99 16.75
CA LYS A 672 -6.73 20.60 17.66
C LYS A 672 -6.14 21.03 19.02
N THR A 673 -4.95 20.55 19.40
CA THR A 673 -4.37 20.83 20.73
C THR A 673 -2.95 21.35 20.66
N SER A 674 -2.76 22.52 20.05
CA SER A 674 -1.60 23.38 20.29
C SER A 674 -1.92 24.39 21.40
N ALA A 675 -2.26 23.91 22.61
CA ALA A 675 -2.32 24.73 23.82
C ALA A 675 -2.50 23.84 25.08
N ARG A 676 -1.41 23.23 25.56
CA ARG A 676 -1.12 22.84 26.97
C ARG A 676 -0.27 21.57 27.00
N GLN A 677 1.02 21.72 27.31
CA GLN A 677 1.62 20.89 28.36
C GLN A 677 2.88 21.54 28.93
N LYS A 678 2.85 21.70 30.25
CA LYS A 678 3.91 22.20 31.13
C LYS A 678 4.97 21.12 31.37
N ARG A 679 6.17 21.58 31.73
CA ARG A 679 7.37 20.85 32.19
C ARG A 679 7.06 19.69 33.14
N GLY A 680 7.49 18.48 32.77
CA GLY A 680 7.59 17.27 33.59
C GLY A 680 8.52 16.25 32.89
N ARG A 681 9.10 15.29 33.63
CA ARG A 681 9.95 14.22 33.07
C ARG A 681 9.17 13.44 32.02
N GLN A 682 9.72 13.33 30.81
CA GLN A 682 9.09 12.60 29.72
C GLN A 682 9.31 11.10 29.92
N LEU A 683 8.24 10.37 30.23
CA LEU A 683 8.27 8.91 30.34
C LEU A 683 8.42 8.27 28.95
N LEU A 684 8.96 7.05 28.91
CA LEU A 684 8.89 6.21 27.71
C LEU A 684 7.42 6.03 27.29
N SER A 685 7.17 6.03 25.97
CA SER A 685 5.79 5.98 25.45
C SER A 685 5.03 4.69 25.77
N ASN A 686 5.74 3.67 26.26
CA ASN A 686 5.21 2.39 26.72
C ASN A 686 4.43 2.50 28.03
N PHE A 687 4.60 3.57 28.81
CA PHE A 687 4.01 3.69 30.14
C PHE A 687 3.10 4.92 30.29
N LYS A 688 2.08 4.78 31.12
CA LYS A 688 1.38 5.90 31.78
C LYS A 688 1.32 5.60 33.26
N ALA A 689 1.72 6.53 34.10
CA ALA A 689 1.69 6.36 35.55
C ALA A 689 0.95 7.51 36.23
N GLN A 690 0.22 7.20 37.29
CA GLN A 690 -0.52 8.16 38.10
C GLN A 690 -0.56 7.70 39.56
N LEU A 691 -0.46 8.65 40.49
CA LEU A 691 -0.69 8.38 41.91
C LEU A 691 -2.17 8.65 42.24
N LEU A 692 -2.84 7.69 42.86
CA LEU A 692 -4.23 7.78 43.27
C LEU A 692 -4.33 7.89 44.81
N GLY A 693 -5.35 8.62 45.29
CA GLY A 693 -5.62 8.83 46.72
C GLY A 693 -4.72 9.86 47.41
N THR A 694 -5.00 10.12 48.70
CA THR A 694 -4.24 11.04 49.57
C THR A 694 -3.83 10.37 50.89
N GLY A 695 -2.78 10.88 51.55
CA GLY A 695 -2.33 10.38 52.85
C GLY A 695 -1.79 8.93 52.85
N LYS A 696 -2.27 8.09 53.78
CA LYS A 696 -1.86 6.67 53.94
C LYS A 696 -2.52 5.70 52.94
N LYS A 697 -3.50 6.15 52.14
CA LYS A 697 -4.22 5.33 51.13
C LYS A 697 -3.69 5.52 49.70
N LYS A 698 -2.40 5.80 49.55
CA LYS A 698 -1.79 6.01 48.23
C LYS A 698 -1.69 4.71 47.45
N VAL A 699 -2.20 4.72 46.22
CA VAL A 699 -2.11 3.61 45.27
C VAL A 699 -1.41 4.10 44.01
N GLY A 700 -0.36 3.40 43.56
CA GLY A 700 0.29 3.68 42.29
C GLY A 700 -0.45 2.99 41.15
N TYR A 701 -1.01 3.75 40.21
CA TYR A 701 -1.58 3.20 38.98
C TYR A 701 -0.56 3.29 37.84
N ILE A 702 -0.19 2.15 37.26
CA ILE A 702 0.78 2.05 36.17
C ILE A 702 0.15 1.25 35.03
N ARG A 703 -0.04 1.91 33.89
CA ARG A 703 -0.48 1.28 32.65
C ARG A 703 0.72 0.97 31.75
N ILE A 704 0.79 -0.26 31.29
CA ILE A 704 1.83 -0.77 30.37
C ILE A 704 1.16 -1.01 29.01
N TYR A 705 1.42 -0.15 28.03
CA TYR A 705 0.82 -0.26 26.69
C TYR A 705 1.46 -1.36 25.83
N SER A 706 2.76 -1.60 26.00
CA SER A 706 3.48 -2.65 25.27
C SER A 706 4.79 -3.02 25.96
N PHE A 707 5.17 -4.30 25.90
CA PHE A 707 6.50 -4.78 26.27
C PHE A 707 7.52 -4.67 25.13
N ASN A 708 7.14 -4.11 23.98
CA ASN A 708 8.02 -3.95 22.83
C ASN A 708 8.89 -2.71 23.00
N HIS A 709 10.19 -2.91 23.13
CA HIS A 709 11.20 -1.86 23.18
C HIS A 709 12.51 -2.41 22.58
N PRO A 710 13.31 -1.62 21.85
CA PRO A 710 14.58 -2.08 21.30
C PRO A 710 15.59 -2.56 22.34
N ASN A 711 15.41 -2.18 23.61
CA ASN A 711 16.24 -2.61 24.73
C ASN A 711 15.35 -3.00 25.92
N SER A 712 15.29 -4.29 26.22
CA SER A 712 14.46 -4.86 27.30
C SER A 712 14.92 -4.44 28.70
N GLU A 713 16.23 -4.27 28.92
CA GLU A 713 16.78 -3.85 30.21
C GLU A 713 16.46 -2.39 30.53
N GLU A 714 16.48 -1.50 29.53
CA GLU A 714 16.09 -0.10 29.65
C GLU A 714 14.61 0.01 30.05
N LEU A 715 13.73 -0.72 29.37
CA LEU A 715 12.29 -0.72 29.67
C LEU A 715 12.01 -1.17 31.11
N ALA A 716 12.66 -2.25 31.56
CA ALA A 716 12.52 -2.75 32.93
C ALA A 716 13.10 -1.77 33.98
N THR A 717 14.16 -1.04 33.64
CA THR A 717 14.78 -0.03 34.52
C THR A 717 13.89 1.20 34.68
N GLU A 718 13.25 1.66 33.60
CA GLU A 718 12.26 2.73 33.65
C GLU A 718 11.03 2.30 34.47
N PHE A 719 10.53 1.07 34.28
CA PHE A 719 9.42 0.54 35.08
C PHE A 719 9.72 0.55 36.58
N LYS A 720 10.91 0.07 36.99
CA LYS A 720 11.37 0.13 38.38
C LYS A 720 11.43 1.57 38.89
N SER A 721 11.96 2.50 38.08
CA SER A 721 12.02 3.92 38.41
C SER A 721 10.63 4.53 38.63
N ILE A 722 9.64 4.16 37.81
CA ILE A 722 8.25 4.61 37.96
C ILE A 722 7.66 4.12 39.28
N ILE A 723 7.85 2.84 39.62
CA ILE A 723 7.37 2.27 40.88
C ILE A 723 7.97 3.01 42.08
N ASP A 724 9.29 3.25 42.06
CA ASP A 724 10.00 3.96 43.13
C ASP A 724 9.48 5.41 43.28
N LEU A 725 9.13 6.06 42.17
CA LEU A 725 8.56 7.42 42.16
C LEU A 725 7.13 7.49 42.71
N CYS A 726 6.32 6.44 42.56
CA CYS A 726 4.96 6.39 43.10
C CYS A 726 4.94 6.49 44.64
N LYS A 727 6.00 6.03 45.32
CA LYS A 727 6.10 5.99 46.80
C LYS A 727 4.85 5.35 47.45
N ALA A 728 4.28 4.35 46.81
CA ALA A 728 3.10 3.60 47.24
C ALA A 728 3.42 2.11 47.34
N ARG A 729 2.85 1.43 48.34
CA ARG A 729 2.98 -0.03 48.53
C ARG A 729 1.96 -0.83 47.72
N ASN A 730 0.79 -0.24 47.52
CA ASN A 730 -0.30 -0.81 46.74
C ASN A 730 -0.15 -0.32 45.29
N LEU A 731 -0.04 -1.25 44.34
CA LEU A 731 0.15 -0.97 42.92
C LEU A 731 -0.96 -1.60 42.08
N ILE A 732 -1.60 -0.79 41.25
CA ILE A 732 -2.48 -1.28 40.18
C ILE A 732 -1.67 -1.28 38.89
N ILE A 733 -1.53 -2.45 38.28
CA ILE A 733 -0.83 -2.63 37.00
C ILE A 733 -1.89 -2.94 35.95
N ASP A 734 -2.03 -2.08 34.93
CA ASP A 734 -3.01 -2.26 33.85
C ASP A 734 -2.29 -2.64 32.55
N ILE A 735 -2.53 -3.87 32.08
CA ILE A 735 -1.97 -4.38 30.82
C ILE A 735 -3.05 -4.63 29.76
N ARG A 736 -4.26 -4.09 29.93
CA ARG A 736 -5.34 -4.27 28.96
C ARG A 736 -4.94 -3.75 27.58
N ASN A 737 -5.28 -4.49 26.53
CA ASN A 737 -4.94 -4.20 25.14
C ASN A 737 -3.41 -4.04 24.95
N ASN A 738 -2.61 -4.85 25.65
CA ASN A 738 -1.17 -4.90 25.46
C ASN A 738 -0.80 -6.07 24.52
N PRO A 739 -0.23 -5.79 23.32
CA PRO A 739 0.08 -6.80 22.32
C PRO A 739 1.28 -7.70 22.68
N GLY A 740 1.92 -7.49 23.83
CA GLY A 740 3.15 -8.16 24.20
C GLY A 740 4.38 -7.40 23.73
N GLY A 741 5.44 -8.12 23.34
CA GLY A 741 6.75 -7.57 23.00
C GLY A 741 7.90 -8.47 23.41
N SER A 742 8.88 -7.92 24.12
CA SER A 742 10.03 -8.67 24.60
C SER A 742 9.66 -9.57 25.79
N ILE A 743 9.95 -10.87 25.67
CA ILE A 743 9.77 -11.84 26.77
C ILE A 743 10.68 -11.47 27.95
N HIS A 744 11.91 -11.03 27.65
CA HIS A 744 12.84 -10.54 28.66
C HIS A 744 12.28 -9.36 29.45
N ALA A 745 11.72 -8.37 28.76
CA ALA A 745 11.18 -7.19 29.43
C ALA A 745 10.02 -7.55 30.35
N ALA A 746 9.09 -8.40 29.89
CA ALA A 746 7.98 -8.89 30.72
C ALA A 746 8.48 -9.57 31.99
N GLU A 747 9.44 -10.49 31.89
CA GLU A 747 9.94 -11.23 33.06
C GLU A 747 10.81 -10.37 33.99
N TYR A 748 11.65 -9.46 33.46
CA TYR A 748 12.39 -8.51 34.28
C TYR A 748 11.47 -7.58 35.06
N MET A 749 10.41 -7.08 34.42
CA MET A 749 9.40 -6.24 35.07
C MET A 749 8.59 -7.02 36.11
N LEU A 750 8.31 -8.30 35.86
CA LEU A 750 7.65 -9.17 36.83
C LEU A 750 8.50 -9.35 38.10
N GLN A 751 9.83 -9.56 37.94
CA GLN A 751 10.77 -9.64 39.06
C GLN A 751 10.87 -8.33 39.84
N ALA A 752 10.58 -7.18 39.24
CA ALA A 752 10.60 -5.87 39.91
C ALA A 752 9.49 -5.69 40.97
N LEU A 753 8.50 -6.59 41.00
CA LEU A 753 7.36 -6.52 41.94
C LEU A 753 7.58 -7.29 43.25
N THR A 754 8.57 -8.19 43.31
CA THR A 754 8.80 -9.03 44.50
C THR A 754 10.27 -9.33 44.74
N LYS A 755 10.68 -9.38 46.01
CA LYS A 755 12.01 -9.84 46.42
C LYS A 755 12.17 -11.36 46.24
N LYS A 756 11.07 -12.11 46.16
CA LYS A 756 11.08 -13.55 45.90
C LYS A 756 11.69 -13.79 44.51
N LYS A 757 12.62 -14.73 44.42
CA LYS A 757 13.23 -15.11 43.15
C LYS A 757 12.16 -15.77 42.26
N ILE A 758 11.87 -15.15 41.12
CA ILE A 758 10.97 -15.71 40.11
C ILE A 758 11.76 -16.60 39.16
N ALA A 759 11.22 -17.79 38.87
CA ALA A 759 11.72 -18.64 37.81
C ALA A 759 11.06 -18.20 36.47
N PRO A 760 11.86 -17.80 35.46
CA PRO A 760 11.34 -17.52 34.13
C PRO A 760 10.62 -18.73 33.53
N GLN A 761 9.62 -18.47 32.70
CA GLN A 761 8.95 -19.50 31.92
C GLN A 761 9.91 -20.13 30.92
N SER A 762 9.71 -21.42 30.70
CA SER A 762 10.57 -22.21 29.83
C SER A 762 9.93 -22.43 28.47
N ALA A 763 10.73 -22.59 27.42
CA ALA A 763 10.29 -22.74 26.05
C ALA A 763 10.81 -24.04 25.44
N GLN A 764 10.01 -24.65 24.55
CA GLN A 764 10.37 -25.89 23.85
C GLN A 764 10.34 -25.69 22.33
N PHE A 765 11.31 -26.28 21.64
CA PHE A 765 11.31 -26.42 20.18
C PHE A 765 10.58 -27.70 19.76
N LEU A 766 9.99 -27.65 18.57
CA LEU A 766 9.63 -28.85 17.81
C LEU A 766 10.91 -29.60 17.40
N ASN A 767 10.90 -30.93 17.46
CA ASN A 767 11.97 -31.75 16.93
C ASN A 767 11.87 -31.85 15.40
N SER A 768 12.46 -30.89 14.68
CA SER A 768 12.41 -30.78 13.21
C SER A 768 13.79 -30.56 12.59
N LYS A 769 13.94 -30.81 11.28
CA LYS A 769 15.22 -30.59 10.57
C LYS A 769 15.70 -29.14 10.71
N LEU A 770 14.78 -28.19 10.61
CA LEU A 770 15.05 -26.77 10.79
C LEU A 770 15.54 -26.44 12.21
N ALA A 771 14.87 -26.97 13.24
CA ALA A 771 15.25 -26.70 14.64
C ALA A 771 16.66 -27.24 14.94
N HIS A 772 17.00 -28.42 14.43
CA HIS A 772 18.36 -28.97 14.52
C HIS A 772 19.37 -28.06 13.84
N PHE A 773 19.11 -27.62 12.61
CA PHE A 773 20.00 -26.73 11.85
C PHE A 773 20.26 -25.41 12.59
N ILE A 774 19.18 -24.73 13.02
CA ILE A 774 19.29 -23.44 13.72
C ILE A 774 20.02 -23.61 15.05
N CYS A 775 19.70 -24.65 15.83
CA CYS A 775 20.37 -24.86 17.11
C CYS A 775 21.84 -25.23 16.94
N ASP A 776 22.22 -26.03 15.94
CA ASP A 776 23.61 -26.36 15.66
C ASP A 776 24.41 -25.12 15.25
N LYS A 777 23.87 -24.31 14.34
CA LYS A 777 24.51 -23.08 13.85
C LYS A 777 24.67 -22.00 14.92
N HIS A 778 23.69 -21.86 15.82
CA HIS A 778 23.62 -20.76 16.80
C HIS A 778 23.87 -21.21 18.25
N SER A 779 24.68 -22.27 18.45
CA SER A 779 25.12 -22.73 19.78
C SER A 779 26.60 -22.50 20.01
N GLY A 780 26.98 -22.37 21.28
CA GLY A 780 28.38 -22.26 21.70
C GLY A 780 28.97 -20.85 21.69
N PRO A 781 30.29 -20.73 21.92
CA PRO A 781 30.96 -19.43 22.09
C PRO A 781 31.19 -18.67 20.77
N GLN A 782 31.17 -19.35 19.61
CA GLN A 782 31.33 -18.74 18.28
C GLN A 782 30.01 -18.45 17.57
N ARG A 783 28.89 -18.37 18.31
CA ARG A 783 27.57 -18.09 17.75
C ARG A 783 27.52 -16.72 17.06
N GLU A 784 26.75 -16.64 15.98
CA GLU A 784 26.60 -15.43 15.14
C GLU A 784 25.88 -14.29 15.88
N PHE A 785 24.95 -14.63 16.78
CA PHE A 785 24.14 -13.66 17.52
C PHE A 785 24.39 -13.77 19.03
N ASP A 786 25.02 -12.74 19.61
CA ASP A 786 25.41 -12.72 21.03
C ASP A 786 24.26 -13.00 22.01
N ASP A 787 23.06 -12.55 21.67
CA ASP A 787 21.84 -12.61 22.47
C ASP A 787 20.93 -13.81 22.14
N LEU A 788 21.34 -14.71 21.23
CA LEU A 788 20.67 -15.97 20.94
C LEU A 788 21.57 -17.16 21.30
N ASP A 789 21.56 -17.57 22.57
CA ASP A 789 22.24 -18.80 23.01
C ASP A 789 21.27 -19.99 22.96
N LEU A 790 21.47 -20.88 21.98
CA LEU A 790 20.66 -22.09 21.81
C LEU A 790 21.32 -23.38 22.36
N THR A 791 22.44 -23.26 23.08
CA THR A 791 23.29 -24.41 23.46
C THR A 791 22.54 -25.50 24.23
N GLN A 792 21.64 -25.13 25.14
CA GLN A 792 20.86 -26.09 25.92
C GLN A 792 19.87 -26.88 25.05
N TRP A 793 19.21 -26.19 24.12
CA TRP A 793 18.31 -26.82 23.17
C TRP A 793 19.05 -27.70 22.17
N TYR A 794 20.23 -27.29 21.68
CA TYR A 794 21.08 -28.09 20.81
C TYR A 794 21.43 -29.44 21.44
N ASN A 795 21.96 -29.44 22.67
CA ASN A 795 22.33 -30.67 23.37
C ASN A 795 21.14 -31.63 23.49
N THR A 796 19.95 -31.09 23.77
CA THR A 796 18.75 -31.89 23.89
C THR A 796 18.26 -32.41 22.54
N LEU A 797 18.18 -31.56 21.52
CA LEU A 797 17.75 -31.94 20.17
C LEU A 797 18.66 -33.05 19.62
N LYS A 798 19.98 -32.91 19.80
CA LYS A 798 20.97 -33.92 19.43
C LYS A 798 20.71 -35.26 20.11
N ALA A 799 20.40 -35.27 21.41
CA ALA A 799 20.12 -36.48 22.16
C ALA A 799 18.79 -37.14 21.75
N ILE A 800 17.73 -36.36 21.52
CA ILE A 800 16.40 -36.91 21.18
C ILE A 800 16.23 -37.29 19.71
N LYS A 801 17.24 -37.04 18.87
CA LYS A 801 17.24 -37.43 17.45
C LYS A 801 17.00 -38.94 17.28
N THR A 802 17.45 -39.75 18.24
CA THR A 802 17.32 -41.21 18.25
C THR A 802 16.09 -41.71 18.99
N THR A 803 15.49 -40.90 19.87
CA THR A 803 14.37 -41.33 20.73
C THR A 803 12.99 -41.02 20.14
N GLY A 804 12.92 -40.16 19.11
CA GLY A 804 11.66 -39.77 18.49
C GLY A 804 10.78 -38.84 19.34
N ALA A 805 11.31 -38.27 20.43
CA ALA A 805 10.57 -37.30 21.23
C ALA A 805 10.18 -36.08 20.38
N LYS A 806 8.92 -35.65 20.48
CA LYS A 806 8.35 -34.60 19.61
C LYS A 806 8.87 -33.20 19.92
N PHE A 807 9.26 -32.96 21.17
CA PHE A 807 9.69 -31.64 21.66
C PHE A 807 11.01 -31.77 22.40
N SER A 808 11.82 -30.71 22.36
CA SER A 808 12.98 -30.60 23.24
C SER A 808 12.57 -30.39 24.70
N VAL A 809 13.53 -30.53 25.62
CA VAL A 809 13.39 -30.13 27.02
C VAL A 809 13.13 -28.63 27.08
N ALA A 810 12.35 -28.21 28.07
CA ALA A 810 12.01 -26.81 28.27
C ALA A 810 13.15 -26.06 28.97
N TYR A 811 13.62 -24.97 28.36
CA TYR A 811 14.63 -24.08 28.95
C TYR A 811 14.16 -22.63 28.93
N PRO A 812 14.54 -21.78 29.91
CA PRO A 812 14.15 -20.39 29.92
C PRO A 812 14.81 -19.61 28.78
N ILE A 813 14.03 -18.78 28.09
CA ILE A 813 14.58 -17.80 27.14
C ILE A 813 15.31 -16.70 27.91
N THR A 814 14.71 -16.20 29.00
CA THR A 814 15.30 -15.14 29.81
C THR A 814 16.44 -15.62 30.70
N PRO A 815 17.62 -14.98 30.65
CA PRO A 815 18.74 -15.33 31.52
C PRO A 815 18.42 -15.11 33.01
N VAL A 816 18.31 -16.22 33.76
CA VAL A 816 17.99 -16.21 35.21
C VAL A 816 18.96 -15.34 36.02
N LYS A 817 20.22 -15.22 35.60
CA LYS A 817 21.24 -14.38 36.26
C LYS A 817 20.88 -12.89 36.21
N LYS A 818 20.29 -12.41 35.11
CA LYS A 818 19.94 -10.98 34.91
C LYS A 818 18.71 -10.56 35.72
N MET A 819 17.77 -11.48 35.99
CA MET A 819 16.55 -11.22 36.76
C MET A 819 16.86 -10.59 38.14
N LYS A 820 17.89 -11.07 38.84
CA LYS A 820 18.26 -10.62 40.20
C LYS A 820 18.45 -9.09 40.32
N LYS A 821 18.91 -8.43 39.25
CA LYS A 821 19.14 -6.97 39.20
C LYS A 821 17.86 -6.16 39.47
N TYR A 822 16.71 -6.72 39.12
CA TYR A 822 15.45 -5.99 39.15
C TYR A 822 14.68 -6.15 40.45
N ALA A 823 15.04 -7.11 41.31
CA ALA A 823 14.36 -7.35 42.58
C ALA A 823 14.27 -6.06 43.44
N PRO A 824 13.09 -5.73 43.99
CA PRO A 824 12.92 -4.61 44.90
C PRO A 824 13.44 -4.96 46.29
N LYS A 825 13.58 -3.94 47.15
CA LYS A 825 14.00 -4.12 48.55
C LYS A 825 12.96 -4.89 49.39
N SER A 826 11.69 -4.85 48.97
CA SER A 826 10.57 -5.49 49.67
C SER A 826 9.39 -5.66 48.71
N ASP A 827 8.48 -6.56 49.03
CA ASP A 827 7.35 -6.91 48.17
C ASP A 827 6.33 -5.76 48.06
N TYR A 828 5.69 -5.66 46.90
CA TYR A 828 4.53 -4.78 46.66
C TYR A 828 3.24 -5.58 46.76
N ASN A 829 2.16 -4.93 47.19
CA ASN A 829 0.81 -5.49 47.12
C ASN A 829 0.23 -5.05 45.78
N CYS A 830 -0.11 -6.00 44.91
CA CYS A 830 -0.43 -5.71 43.51
C CYS A 830 -1.84 -6.17 43.13
N VAL A 831 -2.50 -5.39 42.28
CA VAL A 831 -3.68 -5.81 41.53
C VAL A 831 -3.35 -5.66 40.04
N LEU A 832 -3.52 -6.74 39.27
CA LEU A 832 -3.26 -6.74 37.83
C LEU A 832 -4.59 -6.65 37.07
N ILE A 833 -4.71 -5.70 36.16
CA ILE A 833 -5.88 -5.55 35.28
C ILE A 833 -5.57 -6.13 33.89
N THR A 834 -6.41 -7.04 33.41
CA THR A 834 -6.25 -7.77 32.14
C THR A 834 -7.51 -7.74 31.28
N ASP A 835 -7.36 -8.01 29.98
CA ASP A 835 -8.46 -8.18 29.01
C ASP A 835 -8.09 -9.26 27.97
N ALA A 836 -9.02 -9.59 27.08
CA ALA A 836 -8.81 -10.61 26.05
C ALA A 836 -7.80 -10.19 24.96
N LEU A 837 -7.38 -8.93 24.94
CA LEU A 837 -6.34 -8.38 24.05
C LEU A 837 -4.96 -8.26 24.73
N SER A 838 -4.86 -8.68 25.99
CA SER A 838 -3.60 -8.87 26.71
C SER A 838 -2.96 -10.15 26.18
N TYR A 839 -2.09 -10.01 25.18
CA TYR A 839 -1.60 -11.13 24.37
C TYR A 839 -0.06 -11.28 24.44
N SER A 840 0.43 -12.51 24.32
CA SER A 840 1.86 -12.85 24.17
C SER A 840 2.75 -12.57 25.39
N ALA A 841 3.76 -11.69 25.30
CA ALA A 841 4.54 -11.33 26.49
C ALA A 841 3.66 -10.80 27.64
N SER A 842 2.47 -10.27 27.33
CA SER A 842 1.44 -9.93 28.32
C SER A 842 0.85 -11.17 29.00
N ASP A 843 0.59 -12.26 28.27
CA ASP A 843 0.18 -13.55 28.86
C ASP A 843 1.30 -14.11 29.73
N ILE A 844 2.57 -14.01 29.32
CA ILE A 844 3.74 -14.45 30.11
C ILE A 844 3.83 -13.65 31.41
N PHE A 845 3.63 -12.33 31.35
CA PHE A 845 3.58 -11.47 32.54
C PHE A 845 2.41 -11.86 33.46
N ALA A 846 1.20 -11.99 32.92
CA ALA A 846 0.00 -12.31 33.70
C ALA A 846 0.05 -13.71 34.33
N SER A 847 0.52 -14.72 33.59
CA SER A 847 0.65 -16.08 34.09
C SER A 847 1.76 -16.16 35.12
N GLY A 848 2.89 -15.50 34.88
CA GLY A 848 3.95 -15.36 35.88
C GLY A 848 3.47 -14.64 37.15
N PHE A 849 2.63 -13.62 37.04
CA PHE A 849 2.03 -12.91 38.16
C PHE A 849 1.14 -13.84 39.00
N LYS A 850 0.27 -14.62 38.33
CA LYS A 850 -0.61 -15.61 38.97
C LYS A 850 0.18 -16.75 39.61
N ASP A 851 1.06 -17.38 38.84
CA ASP A 851 1.81 -18.58 39.23
C ASP A 851 2.80 -18.31 40.38
N ASN A 852 3.23 -17.05 40.55
CA ASN A 852 4.08 -16.64 41.67
C ASN A 852 3.33 -16.02 42.85
N LYS A 853 1.99 -15.90 42.76
CA LYS A 853 1.10 -15.34 43.80
C LYS A 853 1.45 -13.90 44.17
N LEU A 854 1.66 -13.04 43.17
CA LEU A 854 2.06 -11.65 43.38
C LEU A 854 0.91 -10.71 43.78
N GLY A 855 -0.32 -11.16 43.64
CA GLY A 855 -1.52 -10.38 43.93
C GLY A 855 -2.75 -10.97 43.26
N LYS A 856 -3.84 -10.20 43.24
CA LYS A 856 -5.09 -10.59 42.56
C LYS A 856 -5.15 -10.05 41.14
N ILE A 857 -5.88 -10.73 40.26
CA ILE A 857 -6.12 -10.34 38.87
C ILE A 857 -7.58 -9.94 38.69
N LEU A 858 -7.81 -8.72 38.23
CA LEU A 858 -9.10 -8.20 37.79
C LEU A 858 -9.18 -8.24 36.26
N GLY A 859 -10.04 -9.06 35.70
CA GLY A 859 -10.27 -9.11 34.26
C GLY A 859 -11.45 -8.23 33.85
N VAL A 860 -11.37 -7.56 32.70
CA VAL A 860 -12.57 -7.02 32.03
C VAL A 860 -13.18 -8.02 31.04
N ASP A 861 -12.43 -9.08 30.75
CA ASP A 861 -12.87 -10.28 30.04
C ASP A 861 -12.52 -11.51 30.91
N SER A 862 -13.16 -12.65 30.63
CA SER A 862 -12.98 -13.88 31.41
C SER A 862 -11.65 -14.60 31.18
N ASN A 863 -10.83 -14.16 30.23
CA ASN A 863 -9.50 -14.71 29.97
C ASN A 863 -8.62 -13.68 29.24
N THR A 864 -7.30 -13.82 29.37
CA THR A 864 -6.34 -13.15 28.50
C THR A 864 -6.35 -13.75 27.09
N GLY A 865 -5.49 -13.20 26.22
CA GLY A 865 -5.36 -13.61 24.83
C GLY A 865 -4.98 -15.08 24.61
N ALA A 866 -4.26 -15.67 25.57
CA ALA A 866 -3.73 -17.03 25.51
C ALA A 866 -2.67 -17.26 24.41
N GLY A 867 -1.82 -16.26 24.18
CA GLY A 867 -0.68 -16.34 23.26
C GLY A 867 0.59 -16.82 23.95
N GLY A 868 0.85 -18.11 23.97
CA GLY A 868 1.95 -18.70 24.73
C GLY A 868 3.16 -19.13 23.91
N ALA A 869 3.78 -18.23 23.13
CA ALA A 869 4.91 -18.60 22.28
C ALA A 869 5.96 -17.50 22.07
N ASN A 870 7.15 -17.94 21.65
CA ASN A 870 8.14 -17.11 20.97
C ASN A 870 7.95 -17.24 19.46
N VAL A 871 7.94 -16.09 18.78
CA VAL A 871 7.48 -15.94 17.40
C VAL A 871 8.64 -15.48 16.53
N TRP A 872 8.85 -16.15 15.39
CA TRP A 872 9.76 -15.67 14.35
C TRP A 872 9.01 -15.51 13.03
N SER A 873 9.45 -14.55 12.21
CA SER A 873 8.96 -14.43 10.84
C SER A 873 9.79 -15.27 9.88
N LEU A 874 9.26 -15.51 8.68
CA LEU A 874 9.99 -16.16 7.60
C LEU A 874 11.23 -15.35 7.25
N SER A 875 11.12 -14.03 7.20
CA SER A 875 12.27 -13.13 6.98
C SER A 875 13.36 -13.34 8.04
N SER A 876 13.02 -13.43 9.33
CA SER A 876 14.01 -13.70 10.39
C SER A 876 14.62 -15.09 10.25
N MET A 877 13.82 -16.11 9.93
CA MET A 877 14.31 -17.46 9.72
C MET A 877 15.19 -17.60 8.48
N TYR A 878 14.91 -16.85 7.42
CA TYR A 878 15.80 -16.73 6.27
C TYR A 878 17.18 -16.25 6.72
N GLN A 879 17.27 -15.20 7.55
CA GLN A 879 18.56 -14.73 8.08
C GLN A 879 19.25 -15.79 8.94
N LEU A 880 18.53 -16.43 9.86
CA LEU A 880 19.08 -17.46 10.75
C LEU A 880 19.62 -18.68 9.99
N THR A 881 19.13 -18.92 8.78
CA THR A 881 19.47 -20.08 7.95
C THR A 881 20.39 -19.78 6.78
N LYS A 882 20.95 -18.56 6.69
CA LYS A 882 21.90 -18.20 5.63
C LYS A 882 23.16 -19.07 5.66
N ASN A 883 23.59 -19.52 4.50
CA ASN A 883 24.91 -20.10 4.25
C ASN A 883 25.95 -19.00 3.99
N GLU A 884 27.20 -19.40 3.73
CA GLU A 884 28.33 -18.49 3.49
C GLU A 884 28.14 -17.60 2.24
N LEU A 885 27.27 -18.00 1.31
CA LEU A 885 26.92 -17.22 0.11
C LEU A 885 25.78 -16.22 0.36
N GLY A 886 25.26 -16.14 1.60
CA GLY A 886 24.18 -15.23 1.98
C GLY A 886 22.78 -15.69 1.55
N GLN A 887 22.63 -16.96 1.14
CA GLN A 887 21.37 -17.58 0.72
C GLN A 887 20.89 -18.58 1.78
N SER A 888 19.57 -18.79 1.91
CA SER A 888 19.01 -19.80 2.80
C SER A 888 18.67 -21.07 2.03
N ASP A 889 19.06 -22.22 2.56
CA ASP A 889 18.70 -23.54 2.00
C ASP A 889 17.28 -23.97 2.39
N PHE A 890 16.63 -23.25 3.31
CA PHE A 890 15.31 -23.59 3.84
C PHE A 890 14.21 -22.70 3.27
N PHE A 891 14.50 -21.40 3.06
CA PHE A 891 13.48 -20.40 2.78
C PHE A 891 13.88 -19.44 1.66
N ASN A 892 12.88 -18.88 0.99
CA ASN A 892 12.99 -17.78 0.04
C ASN A 892 12.25 -16.56 0.56
N ILE A 893 12.78 -15.36 0.33
CA ILE A 893 12.10 -14.11 0.67
C ILE A 893 10.81 -14.02 -0.15
N LEU A 894 9.71 -13.62 0.51
CA LEU A 894 8.42 -13.48 -0.14
C LEU A 894 8.32 -12.19 -0.96
N PRO A 895 7.57 -12.20 -2.08
CA PRO A 895 7.49 -11.06 -2.98
C PRO A 895 6.69 -9.91 -2.37
N TYR A 896 7.03 -8.68 -2.80
CA TYR A 896 6.30 -7.43 -2.50
C TYR A 896 6.03 -7.15 -1.01
N GLY A 897 6.93 -7.59 -0.13
CA GLY A 897 6.86 -7.31 1.30
C GLY A 897 5.84 -8.15 2.09
N ALA A 898 5.32 -9.23 1.49
CA ALA A 898 4.63 -10.27 2.25
C ALA A 898 5.59 -10.90 3.28
N ASP A 899 5.05 -11.42 4.38
CA ASP A 899 5.81 -12.19 5.37
C ASP A 899 4.88 -13.21 6.06
N ILE A 900 5.46 -14.21 6.70
CA ILE A 900 4.73 -15.24 7.46
C ILE A 900 5.33 -15.32 8.84
N HIS A 901 4.49 -15.25 9.87
CA HIS A 901 4.89 -15.42 11.26
C HIS A 901 4.41 -16.77 11.75
N VAL A 902 5.21 -17.43 12.59
CA VAL A 902 4.84 -18.69 13.24
C VAL A 902 5.36 -18.71 14.68
N ALA A 903 4.62 -19.39 15.56
CA ALA A 903 5.13 -19.77 16.87
C ALA A 903 6.22 -20.85 16.70
N VAL A 904 7.47 -20.51 17.06
CA VAL A 904 8.63 -21.42 16.90
C VAL A 904 8.95 -22.17 18.19
N ARG A 905 8.76 -21.51 19.34
CA ARG A 905 8.90 -22.17 20.65
C ARG A 905 7.66 -21.96 21.48
N ARG A 906 7.10 -23.04 22.02
CA ARG A 906 5.95 -22.98 22.91
C ARG A 906 6.39 -22.69 24.34
N MET A 907 5.68 -21.80 25.02
CA MET A 907 5.95 -21.43 26.42
C MET A 907 5.24 -22.38 27.37
N ILE A 908 5.96 -22.78 28.42
CA ILE A 908 5.53 -23.68 29.48
C ILE A 908 5.53 -22.91 30.80
N ARG A 909 4.39 -22.96 31.49
CA ARG A 909 4.16 -22.26 32.76
C ARG A 909 5.02 -22.81 33.89
N THR A 910 5.14 -22.01 34.95
CA THR A 910 5.95 -22.31 36.15
C THR A 910 5.08 -22.27 37.40
N GLY A 911 5.69 -22.30 38.59
CA GLY A 911 4.96 -22.28 39.85
C GLY A 911 3.99 -23.45 40.00
N ASP A 912 2.77 -23.14 40.42
CA ASP A 912 1.68 -24.12 40.63
C ASP A 912 1.16 -24.71 39.31
N SER A 913 1.39 -24.03 38.17
CA SER A 913 0.98 -24.46 36.84
C SER A 913 2.10 -25.14 36.05
N ARG A 914 3.14 -25.65 36.73
CA ARG A 914 4.35 -26.19 36.09
C ARG A 914 4.02 -27.29 35.07
N GLY A 915 4.56 -27.14 33.87
CA GLY A 915 4.40 -28.13 32.79
C GLY A 915 3.19 -27.91 31.89
N ILE A 916 2.30 -26.98 32.25
CA ILE A 916 1.11 -26.63 31.46
C ILE A 916 1.51 -25.63 30.37
N PRO A 917 1.13 -25.86 29.08
CA PRO A 917 1.31 -24.87 28.02
C PRO A 917 0.52 -23.59 28.29
N LEU A 918 1.05 -22.44 27.86
CA LEU A 918 0.33 -21.17 27.97
C LEU A 918 -0.65 -20.93 26.80
N GLU A 919 -0.32 -21.44 25.61
CA GLU A 919 -1.13 -21.31 24.40
C GLU A 919 -2.53 -21.94 24.56
N ASP A 920 -3.56 -21.28 24.02
CA ASP A 920 -5.02 -21.59 24.14
C ASP A 920 -5.60 -21.47 25.56
N LEU A 921 -4.81 -21.68 26.62
CA LEU A 921 -5.29 -21.64 28.00
C LEU A 921 -5.31 -20.24 28.61
N GLY A 922 -4.27 -19.44 28.37
CA GLY A 922 -4.17 -18.07 28.88
C GLY A 922 -4.21 -17.99 30.41
N VAL A 923 -4.75 -16.89 30.92
CA VAL A 923 -4.86 -16.57 32.34
C VAL A 923 -6.28 -16.11 32.66
N VAL A 924 -6.99 -16.96 33.40
CA VAL A 924 -8.30 -16.62 33.98
C VAL A 924 -8.10 -15.64 35.15
N PRO A 925 -8.80 -14.50 35.20
CA PRO A 925 -8.72 -13.55 36.31
C PRO A 925 -9.34 -14.13 37.59
N ASP A 926 -9.08 -13.52 38.74
CA ASP A 926 -9.70 -13.91 40.02
C ASP A 926 -11.11 -13.29 40.17
N GLU A 927 -11.31 -12.09 39.62
CA GLU A 927 -12.60 -11.41 39.54
C GLU A 927 -12.81 -10.78 38.16
N ILE A 928 -14.07 -10.65 37.73
CA ILE A 928 -14.44 -9.99 36.46
C ILE A 928 -15.15 -8.67 36.75
N HIS A 929 -14.69 -7.59 36.13
CA HIS A 929 -15.35 -6.28 36.11
C HIS A 929 -16.02 -6.05 34.77
N LEU A 930 -17.35 -6.01 34.76
CA LEU A 930 -18.11 -5.64 33.57
C LEU A 930 -18.00 -4.12 33.34
N MET A 931 -17.35 -3.75 32.23
CA MET A 931 -17.08 -2.35 31.89
C MET A 931 -18.37 -1.52 31.87
N THR A 932 -18.44 -0.46 32.67
CA THR A 932 -19.62 0.41 32.72
C THR A 932 -19.55 1.49 31.65
N LYS A 933 -20.67 2.18 31.41
CA LYS A 933 -20.70 3.36 30.54
C LYS A 933 -19.75 4.47 31.02
N LYS A 934 -19.59 4.62 32.34
CA LYS A 934 -18.66 5.60 32.92
C LYS A 934 -17.21 5.18 32.69
N ASP A 935 -16.91 3.88 32.69
CA ASP A 935 -15.56 3.42 32.42
C ASP A 935 -15.09 3.83 31.02
N LEU A 936 -15.97 3.69 30.01
CA LEU A 936 -15.67 4.09 28.63
C LEU A 936 -15.56 5.61 28.44
N LEU A 937 -16.46 6.38 29.08
CA LEU A 937 -16.61 7.83 28.79
C LEU A 937 -15.92 8.74 29.79
N GLN A 938 -15.63 8.27 31.01
CA GLN A 938 -15.12 9.09 32.14
C GLN A 938 -13.80 8.57 32.70
N GLY A 939 -13.03 7.80 31.92
CA GLY A 939 -11.64 7.49 32.24
C GLY A 939 -11.41 6.28 33.16
N ASN A 940 -12.26 5.24 33.05
CA ASN A 940 -12.19 3.99 33.84
C ASN A 940 -12.41 4.16 35.36
N ASN A 941 -13.27 5.10 35.77
CA ASN A 941 -13.48 5.39 37.19
C ASN A 941 -13.97 4.16 37.98
N ASP A 942 -15.01 3.48 37.51
CA ASP A 942 -15.62 2.37 38.25
C ASP A 942 -14.67 1.15 38.31
N LEU A 943 -13.94 0.89 37.21
CA LEU A 943 -12.90 -0.13 37.15
C LEU A 943 -11.74 0.15 38.12
N ILE A 944 -11.26 1.39 38.17
CA ILE A 944 -10.16 1.78 39.08
C ILE A 944 -10.62 1.66 40.53
N ASP A 945 -11.84 2.11 40.85
CA ASP A 945 -12.42 1.98 42.18
C ASP A 945 -12.55 0.50 42.58
N ARG A 946 -12.98 -0.36 41.64
CA ARG A 946 -13.03 -1.81 41.88
C ARG A 946 -11.66 -2.40 42.17
N ALA A 947 -10.64 -2.04 41.40
CA ALA A 947 -9.28 -2.50 41.64
C ALA A 947 -8.73 -2.03 42.99
N ILE A 948 -9.07 -0.82 43.44
CA ILE A 948 -8.67 -0.31 44.77
C ILE A 948 -9.30 -1.14 45.90
N MET A 949 -10.55 -1.60 45.73
CA MET A 949 -11.24 -2.44 46.72
C MET A 949 -10.65 -3.85 46.88
N MET A 950 -9.76 -4.28 45.98
CA MET A 950 -9.17 -5.62 46.01
C MET A 950 -7.91 -5.74 46.88
N PHE A 951 -7.29 -4.61 47.27
CA PHE A 951 -6.20 -4.53 48.25
C PHE A 951 -6.72 -4.78 49.67
#